data_AF-A0AAE3JNG1-F1
#
_entry.id   AF-A0AAE3JNG1-F1
#
_cell.length_a   1.000
_cell.length_b   1.000
_cell.length_c   1.000
_cell.angle_alpha   90.00
_cell.angle_beta   90.00
_cell.angle_gamma   90.00
#
_symmetry.space_group_name_H-M   'P 1'
#
loop_
_entity.id
_entity.type
_entity.pdbx_description
1 polymer ?
#
loop_
_entity_poly.entity_id
_entity_poly.type
_entity_poly.pdbx_seq_one_letter_code
_entity_poly.pdbx_strand_id
1 'polypeptide(L)'
;MKAIMKTLLFTFLFMASMMSCNKEELFVEPEVEVVEEDTEDPDTTTTTPAAVDTTLPCDFTLSSIEANTTVIINCVMDLGGETINLPENVTIVYEGGDIINGTINFSGGSTFDGNFLNATLTIGGTTPLFKDPIFNFDPKRWGIVEGVVNDEVAYNNKIVINDVMKMAKELGITTIKIDAINAYFQTQPEFVLPKQTPQDSAIQVPADMHVIMTDNSHLWVQPNNYKNTVLITLFEADNAILEGGVLHGDRDTHDYSDTSSKHEWGHLVLVKASYNATVKGMTLMDAGGDGININSLGHTYDAHYTPADNILITNNKILRARRLGMSITGGKNIIIEYNEIIDSGVDTEFSNGTAPRWAIDIEPVWANGIKYETVDHVIIRNNIERGSVAGGFINARGSYITYENNDMESTIAIGETTHSIVRNNTFKRNPNSTSLNVAIYAGDDRNYGYGNELNHSNEVYGNTITDFDNGIFLQDPGMDLHHNTMINCKSGIQIIRSRDSKIRENTIISNVFRSEGIGNKTTNYADNIDIYSNTIEVKGSPFRFTGMNLEEENKEYSITIRDNELTSIDNNNSSFNKIRGFDFKNNVSHNSGIRTIYASNANIIGNTFQNGIIRISEGCSDLSFIDNIVTDGRCFQDDNTDAVNIVKENNTCD
;
A
#
# COMPACT_ATOMS: atom_id res chain seq x y z
N MET A 1 47.91 8.20 47.58
CA MET A 1 49.24 7.74 47.11
C MET A 1 48.98 6.56 46.18
N LYS A 2 48.98 6.59 44.84
CA LYS A 2 49.28 7.52 43.72
C LYS A 2 48.00 7.56 42.83
N ALA A 3 47.40 8.65 42.36
CA ALA A 3 47.81 9.84 41.59
C ALA A 3 48.10 9.60 40.09
N ILE A 4 47.61 10.54 39.27
CA ILE A 4 47.82 10.82 37.81
C ILE A 4 46.63 10.31 36.95
N MET A 5 45.68 11.09 36.43
CA MET A 5 45.65 12.39 35.72
C MET A 5 46.35 12.37 34.35
N LYS A 6 45.58 12.29 33.24
CA LYS A 6 45.87 13.07 32.02
C LYS A 6 44.71 13.07 31.02
N THR A 7 44.32 14.30 30.70
CA THR A 7 43.59 14.84 29.56
C THR A 7 44.17 14.38 28.21
N LEU A 8 43.32 14.18 27.19
CA LEU A 8 43.65 14.62 25.84
C LEU A 8 42.39 14.95 25.03
N LEU A 9 42.24 16.25 24.79
CA LEU A 9 41.41 16.88 23.78
C LEU A 9 42.05 16.57 22.41
N PHE A 10 41.31 16.02 21.45
CA PHE A 10 41.64 16.19 20.03
C PHE A 10 40.35 16.23 19.21
N THR A 11 40.00 17.45 18.83
CA THR A 11 39.12 17.81 17.74
C THR A 11 39.65 17.21 16.44
N PHE A 12 38.83 16.50 15.66
CA PHE A 12 38.91 16.52 14.21
C PHE A 12 37.59 16.01 13.61
N LEU A 13 36.89 16.92 12.92
CA LEU A 13 35.88 16.62 11.91
C LEU A 13 36.42 15.55 10.95
N PHE A 14 35.60 14.56 10.59
CA PHE A 14 35.51 14.14 9.18
C PHE A 14 34.19 13.39 8.98
N MET A 15 33.23 14.12 8.42
CA MET A 15 32.00 13.61 7.84
C MET A 15 32.36 13.12 6.43
N ALA A 16 32.31 11.82 6.18
CA ALA A 16 32.56 11.24 4.86
C ALA A 16 31.22 10.77 4.27
N SER A 17 30.61 11.68 3.52
CA SER A 17 29.56 11.38 2.54
C SER A 17 30.17 10.62 1.37
N MET A 18 29.70 9.39 1.12
CA MET A 18 29.94 8.71 -0.15
C MET A 18 28.93 9.23 -1.17
N MET A 19 29.33 10.25 -1.93
CA MET A 19 28.70 10.64 -3.19
C MET A 19 29.54 10.08 -4.35
N SER A 20 28.84 9.35 -5.22
CA SER A 20 29.34 8.76 -6.45
C SER A 20 29.77 9.85 -7.44
N CYS A 21 30.95 9.68 -8.03
CA CYS A 21 31.47 10.53 -9.10
C CYS A 21 30.71 10.27 -10.41
N ASN A 22 30.24 11.32 -11.06
CA ASN A 22 30.32 11.43 -12.52
C ASN A 22 30.67 12.87 -12.89
N LYS A 23 31.57 12.98 -13.87
CA LYS A 23 32.26 14.20 -14.28
C LYS A 23 31.32 15.08 -15.11
N GLU A 24 31.03 16.28 -14.64
CA GLU A 24 30.61 17.40 -15.47
C GLU A 24 31.84 18.25 -15.82
N GLU A 25 32.09 18.42 -17.11
CA GLU A 25 33.07 19.39 -17.61
C GLU A 25 32.45 20.78 -17.56
N LEU A 26 32.98 21.60 -16.65
CA LEU A 26 32.68 23.03 -16.53
C LEU A 26 33.40 23.78 -17.65
N PHE A 27 32.69 24.18 -18.71
CA PHE A 27 33.22 25.11 -19.70
C PHE A 27 33.17 26.54 -19.15
N VAL A 28 34.34 27.17 -19.09
CA VAL A 28 34.55 28.58 -18.74
C VAL A 28 34.48 29.39 -20.05
N GLU A 29 33.58 30.36 -20.13
CA GLU A 29 33.56 31.37 -21.20
C GLU A 29 34.76 32.33 -21.05
N PRO A 30 35.49 32.66 -22.13
CA PRO A 30 36.47 33.72 -22.08
C PRO A 30 35.80 35.08 -22.32
N GLU A 31 36.01 36.02 -21.39
CA GLU A 31 35.80 37.45 -21.60
C GLU A 31 36.67 37.94 -22.77
N VAL A 32 36.06 38.61 -23.74
CA VAL A 32 36.76 39.27 -24.85
C VAL A 32 36.90 40.76 -24.52
N GLU A 33 38.16 41.22 -24.51
CA GLU A 33 38.53 42.64 -24.42
C GLU A 33 37.91 43.47 -25.55
N VAL A 34 37.31 44.60 -25.18
CA VAL A 34 36.88 45.64 -26.12
C VAL A 34 38.11 46.43 -26.57
N VAL A 35 38.46 46.32 -27.84
CA VAL A 35 39.38 47.24 -28.52
C VAL A 35 38.55 48.03 -29.54
N GLU A 36 38.42 49.33 -29.31
CA GLU A 36 37.90 50.28 -30.30
C GLU A 36 38.97 50.53 -31.36
N GLU A 37 38.67 50.20 -32.62
CA GLU A 37 39.34 50.81 -33.78
C GLU A 37 38.29 51.16 -34.85
N ASP A 38 38.10 52.47 -35.04
CA ASP A 38 37.39 53.09 -36.16
C ASP A 38 38.17 52.86 -37.45
N THR A 39 37.60 52.12 -38.41
CA THR A 39 37.90 52.29 -39.84
C THR A 39 36.67 52.01 -40.70
N GLU A 40 36.30 53.00 -41.51
CA GLU A 40 35.26 52.96 -42.55
C GLU A 40 35.51 51.88 -43.62
N ASP A 41 34.50 51.07 -43.96
CA ASP A 41 34.30 50.47 -45.30
C ASP A 41 32.83 49.99 -45.45
N PRO A 42 32.32 49.61 -46.64
CA PRO A 42 30.98 49.95 -47.09
C PRO A 42 30.04 48.73 -47.01
N ASP A 43 28.75 49.02 -47.15
CA ASP A 43 27.66 48.14 -47.59
C ASP A 43 28.01 46.64 -47.76
N THR A 44 27.80 45.87 -46.70
CA THR A 44 27.67 44.41 -46.78
C THR A 44 26.49 43.97 -45.92
N THR A 45 25.35 43.78 -46.59
CA THR A 45 24.15 43.13 -46.05
C THR A 45 24.47 41.72 -45.56
N THR A 46 24.60 41.55 -44.25
CA THR A 46 24.53 40.26 -43.56
C THR A 46 23.07 39.86 -43.38
N THR A 47 22.54 39.08 -44.31
CA THR A 47 21.29 38.33 -44.10
C THR A 47 21.56 37.18 -43.13
N THR A 48 21.06 37.30 -41.89
CA THR A 48 20.75 36.15 -41.04
C THR A 48 19.88 35.17 -41.84
N PRO A 49 20.12 33.85 -41.81
CA PRO A 49 19.19 32.90 -42.39
C PRO A 49 17.83 33.11 -41.70
N ALA A 50 16.80 33.42 -42.49
CA ALA A 50 15.45 33.50 -41.98
C ALA A 50 15.12 32.18 -41.27
N ALA A 51 14.51 32.24 -40.09
CA ALA A 51 13.94 31.06 -39.45
C ALA A 51 12.99 30.39 -40.46
N VAL A 52 13.21 29.11 -40.75
CA VAL A 52 12.36 28.35 -41.67
C VAL A 52 10.97 28.25 -41.04
N ASP A 53 9.97 28.80 -41.71
CA ASP A 53 8.58 28.67 -41.30
C ASP A 53 8.09 27.27 -41.67
N THR A 54 8.07 26.38 -40.68
CA THR A 54 7.73 24.97 -40.89
C THR A 54 6.24 24.71 -41.13
N THR A 55 5.41 25.74 -41.05
CA THR A 55 3.98 25.68 -41.35
C THR A 55 3.65 25.82 -42.83
N LEU A 56 4.64 26.21 -43.65
CA LEU A 56 4.47 26.34 -45.10
C LEU A 56 4.45 24.99 -45.81
N PRO A 57 3.73 24.86 -46.95
CA PRO A 57 3.74 23.64 -47.76
C PRO A 57 5.14 23.28 -48.26
N CYS A 58 5.46 21.99 -48.32
CA CYS A 58 6.71 21.52 -48.93
C CYS A 58 6.75 21.82 -50.44
N ASP A 59 7.93 22.21 -50.94
CA ASP A 59 8.19 22.44 -52.38
C ASP A 59 8.68 21.17 -53.11
N PHE A 60 8.75 20.04 -52.41
CA PHE A 60 9.12 18.72 -52.91
C PHE A 60 8.11 17.64 -52.51
N THR A 61 8.20 16.46 -53.13
CA THR A 61 7.34 15.30 -52.86
C THR A 61 8.17 14.06 -52.54
N LEU A 62 7.56 13.07 -51.86
CA LEU A 62 8.19 11.77 -51.60
C LEU A 62 8.11 10.78 -52.78
N SER A 63 7.42 11.13 -53.87
CA SER A 63 7.12 10.19 -54.98
C SER A 63 8.30 9.80 -55.86
N SER A 64 9.44 10.50 -55.75
CA SER A 64 10.62 10.30 -56.62
C SER A 64 11.93 10.14 -55.86
N ILE A 65 11.87 9.79 -54.57
CA ILE A 65 13.07 9.57 -53.76
C ILE A 65 13.77 8.26 -54.16
N GLU A 66 15.10 8.24 -54.10
CA GLU A 66 15.92 7.06 -54.41
C GLU A 66 16.23 6.23 -53.15
N ALA A 67 16.60 4.97 -53.32
CA ALA A 67 17.03 4.12 -52.19
C ALA A 67 18.24 4.73 -51.45
N ASN A 68 18.35 4.49 -50.15
CA ASN A 68 19.45 5.00 -49.29
C ASN A 68 19.49 6.54 -49.16
N THR A 69 18.37 7.23 -49.32
CA THR A 69 18.30 8.69 -49.12
C THR A 69 17.82 9.07 -47.72
N THR A 70 18.24 10.26 -47.28
CA THR A 70 17.68 10.93 -46.11
C THR A 70 16.86 12.14 -46.56
N VAL A 71 15.62 12.23 -46.08
CA VAL A 71 14.68 13.32 -46.36
C VAL A 71 14.41 14.05 -45.06
N ILE A 72 14.60 15.36 -45.06
CA ILE A 72 14.30 16.23 -43.92
C ILE A 72 12.94 16.88 -44.18
N ILE A 73 12.04 16.82 -43.21
CA ILE A 73 10.73 17.48 -43.29
C ILE A 73 10.71 18.64 -42.28
N ASN A 74 10.81 19.84 -42.82
CA ASN A 74 10.74 21.13 -42.13
C ASN A 74 9.65 22.03 -42.75
N CYS A 75 8.60 21.41 -43.28
CA CYS A 75 7.46 21.99 -43.98
C CYS A 75 6.25 21.04 -43.86
N VAL A 76 5.05 21.48 -44.23
CA VAL A 76 3.83 20.64 -44.26
C VAL A 76 3.71 19.93 -45.61
N MET A 77 3.74 18.60 -45.58
CA MET A 77 3.56 17.75 -46.75
C MET A 77 2.18 17.12 -46.75
N ASP A 78 1.27 17.62 -47.59
CA ASP A 78 -0.02 16.99 -47.85
C ASP A 78 0.12 15.96 -48.98
N LEU A 79 -0.15 14.69 -48.68
CA LEU A 79 -0.10 13.60 -49.65
C LEU A 79 -1.37 13.51 -50.50
N GLY A 80 -2.39 14.35 -50.28
CA GLY A 80 -3.59 14.42 -51.12
C GLY A 80 -4.46 13.17 -51.13
N GLY A 81 -4.33 12.31 -50.12
CA GLY A 81 -4.93 10.98 -50.04
C GLY A 81 -4.20 9.90 -50.84
N GLU A 82 -3.04 10.23 -51.44
CA GLU A 82 -2.26 9.30 -52.23
C GLU A 82 -1.49 8.29 -51.37
N THR A 83 -1.13 7.17 -52.00
CA THR A 83 -0.21 6.17 -51.43
C THR A 83 1.16 6.33 -52.08
N ILE A 84 2.16 6.71 -51.28
CA ILE A 84 3.55 6.83 -51.72
C ILE A 84 4.32 5.58 -51.31
N ASN A 85 4.99 4.94 -52.27
CA ASN A 85 5.86 3.78 -52.01
C ASN A 85 7.31 4.24 -51.95
N LEU A 86 7.94 4.12 -50.78
CA LEU A 86 9.33 4.47 -50.58
C LEU A 86 10.23 3.28 -50.94
N PRO A 87 11.38 3.50 -51.61
CA PRO A 87 12.39 2.47 -51.83
C PRO A 87 13.09 2.06 -50.53
N GLU A 88 13.97 1.05 -50.61
CA GLU A 88 14.71 0.54 -49.45
C GLU A 88 15.63 1.60 -48.82
N ASN A 89 15.85 1.48 -47.51
CA ASN A 89 16.80 2.28 -46.72
C ASN A 89 16.55 3.80 -46.74
N VAL A 90 15.30 4.26 -46.85
CA VAL A 90 14.96 5.68 -46.76
C VAL A 90 14.89 6.11 -45.29
N THR A 91 15.50 7.24 -44.94
CA THR A 91 15.39 7.87 -43.61
C THR A 91 14.59 9.16 -43.71
N ILE A 92 13.46 9.27 -43.01
CA ILE A 92 12.70 10.52 -42.91
C ILE A 92 12.94 11.15 -41.54
N VAL A 93 13.38 12.40 -41.53
CA VAL A 93 13.78 13.14 -40.33
C VAL A 93 12.82 14.30 -40.05
N TYR A 94 12.38 14.40 -38.81
CA TYR A 94 11.57 15.52 -38.31
C TYR A 94 12.43 16.73 -37.96
N GLU A 95 12.17 17.86 -38.62
CA GLU A 95 12.73 19.19 -38.30
C GLU A 95 11.61 20.25 -38.22
N GLY A 96 10.50 19.90 -37.56
CA GLY A 96 9.40 20.83 -37.26
C GLY A 96 8.28 20.89 -38.31
N GLY A 97 8.40 20.17 -39.43
CA GLY A 97 7.34 20.04 -40.44
C GLY A 97 6.27 19.00 -40.07
N ASP A 98 5.41 18.64 -41.04
CA ASP A 98 4.39 17.60 -40.85
C ASP A 98 4.16 16.81 -42.15
N ILE A 99 3.60 15.59 -42.04
CA ILE A 99 3.12 14.81 -43.18
C ILE A 99 1.68 14.41 -42.89
N ILE A 100 0.76 14.80 -43.77
CA ILE A 100 -0.68 14.64 -43.56
C ILE A 100 -1.36 14.01 -44.78
N ASN A 101 -2.56 13.49 -44.53
CA ASN A 101 -3.55 13.10 -45.55
C ASN A 101 -3.00 12.14 -46.61
N GLY A 102 -2.67 10.91 -46.22
CA GLY A 102 -2.29 9.87 -47.19
C GLY A 102 -1.64 8.65 -46.55
N THR A 103 -1.02 7.81 -47.38
CA THR A 103 -0.34 6.58 -46.95
C THR A 103 1.12 6.59 -47.39
N ILE A 104 2.02 6.23 -46.48
CA ILE A 104 3.42 5.95 -46.82
C ILE A 104 3.67 4.45 -46.67
N ASN A 105 3.98 3.78 -47.77
CA ASN A 105 4.43 2.39 -47.79
C ASN A 105 5.95 2.34 -47.73
N PHE A 106 6.49 1.82 -46.62
CA PHE A 106 7.94 1.67 -46.43
C PHE A 106 8.45 0.35 -47.03
N SER A 107 9.65 0.40 -47.59
CA SER A 107 10.45 -0.80 -47.90
C SER A 107 11.48 -1.07 -46.79
N GLY A 108 12.10 -2.25 -46.83
CA GLY A 108 13.04 -2.71 -45.79
C GLY A 108 14.18 -1.72 -45.49
N GLY A 109 14.59 -1.67 -44.22
CA GLY A 109 15.72 -0.86 -43.74
C GLY A 109 15.44 0.65 -43.61
N SER A 110 14.19 1.08 -43.80
CA SER A 110 13.81 2.50 -43.66
C SER A 110 13.71 2.93 -42.21
N THR A 111 13.94 4.22 -41.95
CA THR A 111 13.82 4.86 -40.62
C THR A 111 12.81 6.00 -40.65
N PHE A 112 11.97 6.11 -39.62
CA PHE A 112 10.90 7.10 -39.52
C PHE A 112 10.86 7.76 -38.12
N ASP A 113 10.39 9.00 -38.07
CA ASP A 113 10.25 9.75 -36.81
C ASP A 113 8.80 9.72 -36.32
N GLY A 114 8.59 9.34 -35.06
CA GLY A 114 7.26 9.24 -34.45
C GLY A 114 6.49 10.56 -34.40
N ASN A 115 7.18 11.70 -34.46
CA ASN A 115 6.54 13.01 -34.44
C ASN A 115 5.72 13.31 -35.70
N PHE A 116 5.75 12.49 -36.75
CA PHE A 116 4.84 12.63 -37.89
C PHE A 116 3.51 11.90 -37.70
N LEU A 117 3.39 10.98 -36.74
CA LEU A 117 2.17 10.18 -36.58
C LEU A 117 0.98 11.08 -36.18
N ASN A 118 -0.11 10.95 -36.93
CA ASN A 118 -1.36 11.69 -36.74
C ASN A 118 -2.54 10.94 -37.38
N ALA A 119 -3.77 11.38 -37.12
CA ALA A 119 -4.99 10.70 -37.60
C ALA A 119 -5.16 10.64 -39.12
N THR A 120 -4.41 11.43 -39.90
CA THR A 120 -4.54 11.51 -41.36
C THR A 120 -3.41 10.81 -42.12
N LEU A 121 -2.39 10.31 -41.41
CA LEU A 121 -1.26 9.60 -42.00
C LEU A 121 -1.35 8.11 -41.68
N THR A 122 -1.35 7.27 -42.73
CA THR A 122 -1.29 5.81 -42.61
C THR A 122 0.11 5.31 -42.95
N ILE A 123 0.63 4.40 -42.13
CA ILE A 123 1.91 3.72 -42.36
C ILE A 123 1.62 2.31 -42.88
N GLY A 124 2.19 1.96 -44.03
CA GLY A 124 2.03 0.65 -44.66
C GLY A 124 3.37 0.07 -45.13
N GLY A 125 3.31 -1.08 -45.80
CA GLY A 125 4.50 -1.80 -46.26
C GLY A 125 5.23 -2.52 -45.12
N THR A 126 6.57 -2.49 -45.14
CA THR A 126 7.42 -3.04 -44.06
C THR A 126 7.48 -2.04 -42.91
N THR A 127 7.30 -2.48 -41.67
CA THR A 127 7.41 -1.58 -40.50
C THR A 127 8.79 -0.88 -40.49
N PRO A 128 8.84 0.46 -40.53
CA PRO A 128 10.10 1.19 -40.48
C PRO A 128 10.71 1.10 -39.07
N LEU A 129 12.03 1.29 -38.97
CA LEU A 129 12.67 1.50 -37.69
C LEU A 129 12.31 2.91 -37.19
N PHE A 130 11.75 3.02 -35.98
CA PHE A 130 11.54 4.33 -35.39
C PHE A 130 12.85 4.87 -34.80
N LYS A 131 13.21 6.10 -35.17
CA LYS A 131 14.46 6.76 -34.75
C LYS A 131 14.56 6.86 -33.23
N ASP A 132 13.43 7.07 -32.57
CA ASP A 132 13.27 7.04 -31.13
C ASP A 132 12.13 6.06 -30.80
N PRO A 133 12.31 5.10 -29.87
CA PRO A 133 11.21 4.27 -29.39
C PRO A 133 10.11 5.06 -28.63
N ILE A 134 10.28 6.37 -28.46
CA ILE A 134 9.32 7.30 -27.84
C ILE A 134 8.41 7.93 -28.89
N PHE A 135 7.10 7.83 -28.66
CA PHE A 135 6.06 8.54 -29.38
C PHE A 135 5.44 9.61 -28.48
N ASN A 136 5.49 10.87 -28.91
CA ASN A 136 4.82 11.98 -28.23
C ASN A 136 3.39 12.10 -28.76
N PHE A 137 2.42 11.66 -27.95
CA PHE A 137 1.01 11.73 -28.29
C PHE A 137 0.45 13.13 -28.01
N ASP A 138 0.07 13.84 -29.07
CA ASP A 138 -0.69 15.09 -29.00
C ASP A 138 -2.19 14.81 -29.25
N PRO A 139 -3.06 14.89 -28.22
CA PRO A 139 -4.48 14.58 -28.36
C PRO A 139 -5.18 15.29 -29.53
N LYS A 140 -4.76 16.52 -29.86
CA LYS A 140 -5.38 17.32 -30.93
C LYS A 140 -5.13 16.74 -32.32
N ARG A 141 -3.96 16.14 -32.55
CA ARG A 141 -3.59 15.50 -33.82
C ARG A 141 -4.35 14.20 -34.09
N TRP A 142 -5.02 13.69 -33.06
CA TRP A 142 -5.81 12.47 -33.11
C TRP A 142 -7.32 12.71 -32.98
N GLY A 143 -7.75 13.97 -32.83
CA GLY A 143 -9.16 14.32 -32.74
C GLY A 143 -9.78 14.02 -31.37
N ILE A 144 -8.99 13.90 -30.31
CA ILE A 144 -9.50 13.86 -28.95
C ILE A 144 -10.21 15.18 -28.65
N VAL A 145 -11.44 15.10 -28.13
CA VAL A 145 -12.21 16.25 -27.70
C VAL A 145 -12.07 16.40 -26.18
N GLU A 146 -11.51 17.53 -25.76
CA GLU A 146 -11.25 17.85 -24.36
C GLU A 146 -12.42 18.59 -23.68
N GLY A 147 -12.48 18.51 -22.35
CA GLY A 147 -13.53 19.08 -21.52
C GLY A 147 -14.74 18.18 -21.34
N VAL A 148 -15.78 18.68 -20.67
CA VAL A 148 -17.03 17.95 -20.44
C VAL A 148 -17.74 17.73 -21.79
N VAL A 149 -17.99 16.48 -22.12
CA VAL A 149 -18.57 16.05 -23.39
C VAL A 149 -19.75 15.08 -23.16
N ASN A 150 -20.48 14.77 -24.23
CA ASN A 150 -21.52 13.73 -24.19
C ASN A 150 -20.91 12.32 -24.30
N ASP A 151 -21.71 11.30 -24.04
CA ASP A 151 -21.24 9.92 -23.98
C ASP A 151 -20.69 9.40 -25.32
N GLU A 152 -21.23 9.86 -26.45
CA GLU A 152 -20.76 9.46 -27.78
C GLU A 152 -19.35 9.99 -28.05
N VAL A 153 -19.09 11.24 -27.69
CA VAL A 153 -17.76 11.85 -27.81
C VAL A 153 -16.78 11.20 -26.83
N ALA A 154 -17.18 10.95 -25.57
CA ALA A 154 -16.34 10.25 -24.60
C ALA A 154 -16.03 8.81 -25.03
N TYR A 155 -16.96 8.13 -25.71
CA TYR A 155 -16.73 6.82 -26.32
C TYR A 155 -15.71 6.92 -27.46
N ASN A 156 -15.87 7.89 -28.36
CA ASN A 156 -14.92 8.11 -29.46
C ASN A 156 -13.51 8.44 -28.95
N ASN A 157 -13.38 9.27 -27.92
CA ASN A 157 -12.09 9.56 -27.27
C ASN A 157 -11.39 8.26 -26.82
N LYS A 158 -12.13 7.35 -26.19
CA LYS A 158 -11.59 6.04 -25.77
C LYS A 158 -11.16 5.18 -26.96
N ILE A 159 -11.97 5.12 -28.02
CA ILE A 159 -11.62 4.35 -29.22
C ILE A 159 -10.33 4.88 -29.83
N VAL A 160 -10.23 6.20 -30.02
CA VAL A 160 -9.05 6.86 -30.59
C VAL A 160 -7.78 6.52 -29.78
N ILE A 161 -7.81 6.69 -28.46
CA ILE A 161 -6.59 6.44 -27.65
C ILE A 161 -6.19 4.96 -27.66
N ASN A 162 -7.15 4.02 -27.66
CA ASN A 162 -6.86 2.59 -27.74
C ASN A 162 -6.30 2.19 -29.12
N ASP A 163 -6.85 2.74 -30.20
CA ASP A 163 -6.35 2.51 -31.56
C ASP A 163 -4.92 3.03 -31.71
N VAL A 164 -4.61 4.17 -31.09
CA VAL A 164 -3.26 4.73 -31.05
C VAL A 164 -2.30 3.84 -30.26
N MET A 165 -2.70 3.36 -29.08
CA MET A 165 -1.88 2.44 -28.27
C MET A 165 -1.54 1.16 -29.06
N LYS A 166 -2.54 0.61 -29.76
CA LYS A 166 -2.38 -0.57 -30.61
C LYS A 166 -1.45 -0.29 -31.79
N MET A 167 -1.68 0.81 -32.51
CA MET A 167 -0.86 1.22 -33.64
C MET A 167 0.60 1.44 -33.24
N ALA A 168 0.84 2.13 -32.12
CA ALA A 168 2.18 2.34 -31.59
C ALA A 168 2.90 1.00 -31.33
N LYS A 169 2.21 0.05 -30.69
CA LYS A 169 2.75 -1.29 -30.47
C LYS A 169 3.08 -2.02 -31.79
N GLU A 170 2.17 -2.00 -32.76
CA GLU A 170 2.37 -2.64 -34.07
C GLU A 170 3.55 -2.04 -34.85
N LEU A 171 3.88 -0.78 -34.58
CA LEU A 171 5.03 -0.06 -35.14
C LEU A 171 6.34 -0.28 -34.36
N GLY A 172 6.31 -1.04 -33.26
CA GLY A 172 7.50 -1.31 -32.43
C GLY A 172 7.88 -0.14 -31.51
N ILE A 173 6.99 0.83 -31.31
CA ILE A 173 7.15 1.88 -30.28
C ILE A 173 6.97 1.22 -28.91
N THR A 174 7.83 1.59 -27.96
CA THR A 174 7.84 1.02 -26.60
C THR A 174 7.55 2.07 -25.53
N THR A 175 7.52 3.36 -25.88
CA THR A 175 7.17 4.43 -24.96
C THR A 175 6.20 5.41 -25.60
N ILE A 176 5.13 5.76 -24.90
CA ILE A 176 4.17 6.78 -25.31
C ILE A 176 4.15 7.87 -24.24
N LYS A 177 4.37 9.12 -24.63
CA LYS A 177 4.32 10.28 -23.75
C LYS A 177 3.07 11.10 -24.04
N ILE A 178 2.33 11.44 -22.99
CA ILE A 178 1.15 12.32 -23.04
C ILE A 178 1.46 13.52 -22.15
N ASP A 179 1.87 14.61 -22.78
CA ASP A 179 2.30 15.82 -22.07
C ASP A 179 1.13 16.57 -21.44
N ALA A 180 -0.02 16.62 -22.12
CA ALA A 180 -1.24 17.20 -21.59
C ALA A 180 -2.45 16.57 -22.28
N ILE A 181 -3.51 16.37 -21.52
CA ILE A 181 -4.84 15.97 -21.99
C ILE A 181 -5.85 16.32 -20.89
N ASN A 182 -7.04 16.75 -21.24
CA ASN A 182 -8.13 16.91 -20.29
C ASN A 182 -9.44 16.41 -20.91
N ALA A 183 -9.66 15.09 -20.86
CA ALA A 183 -10.73 14.45 -21.62
C ALA A 183 -11.51 13.42 -20.79
N TYR A 184 -12.77 13.23 -21.16
CA TYR A 184 -13.65 12.20 -20.60
C TYR A 184 -13.66 10.96 -21.49
N PHE A 185 -13.77 9.80 -20.84
CA PHE A 185 -13.74 8.48 -21.47
C PHE A 185 -14.92 7.63 -21.00
N GLN A 186 -15.65 7.04 -21.96
CA GLN A 186 -16.80 6.18 -21.66
C GLN A 186 -16.37 4.75 -21.30
N THR A 187 -16.48 4.42 -20.01
CA THR A 187 -16.02 3.16 -19.40
C THR A 187 -17.12 2.13 -19.18
N GLN A 188 -18.39 2.45 -19.47
CA GLN A 188 -19.51 1.53 -19.31
C GLN A 188 -19.39 0.31 -20.26
N PRO A 189 -19.38 -0.92 -19.73
CA PRO A 189 -19.59 -2.13 -20.52
C PRO A 189 -20.94 -2.11 -21.24
N GLU A 190 -20.97 -2.68 -22.44
CA GLU A 190 -22.18 -2.77 -23.26
C GLU A 190 -22.81 -1.42 -23.65
N PHE A 191 -22.03 -0.33 -23.62
CA PHE A 191 -22.50 0.97 -24.11
C PHE A 191 -22.84 0.93 -25.61
N VAL A 192 -22.00 0.29 -26.43
CA VAL A 192 -22.23 0.06 -27.87
C VAL A 192 -22.18 -1.42 -28.24
N LEU A 193 -21.23 -2.18 -27.71
CA LEU A 193 -20.99 -3.58 -28.10
C LEU A 193 -21.48 -4.55 -27.02
N PRO A 194 -22.30 -5.58 -27.36
CA PRO A 194 -22.83 -6.51 -26.37
C PRO A 194 -21.74 -7.42 -25.79
N LYS A 195 -21.93 -7.88 -24.54
CA LYS A 195 -21.07 -8.85 -23.83
C LYS A 195 -19.63 -8.37 -23.57
N GLN A 196 -19.42 -7.07 -23.46
CA GLN A 196 -18.14 -6.53 -23.04
C GLN A 196 -17.95 -6.70 -21.54
N THR A 197 -16.72 -7.02 -21.15
CA THR A 197 -16.27 -6.98 -19.76
C THR A 197 -15.73 -5.58 -19.43
N PRO A 198 -15.60 -5.21 -18.14
CA PRO A 198 -15.05 -3.91 -17.74
C PRO A 198 -13.68 -3.59 -18.35
N GLN A 199 -12.79 -4.57 -18.46
CA GLN A 199 -11.47 -4.37 -19.08
C GLN A 199 -11.55 -4.11 -20.60
N ASP A 200 -12.57 -4.63 -21.29
CA ASP A 200 -12.77 -4.37 -22.73
C ASP A 200 -13.23 -2.94 -23.00
N SER A 201 -13.84 -2.30 -21.99
CA SER A 201 -14.36 -0.93 -22.06
C SER A 201 -13.41 0.12 -21.47
N ALA A 202 -12.22 -0.28 -21.00
CA ALA A 202 -11.20 0.61 -20.46
C ALA A 202 -10.24 1.14 -21.55
N ILE A 203 -9.40 2.10 -21.16
CA ILE A 203 -8.17 2.43 -21.90
C ILE A 203 -7.15 1.31 -21.62
N GLN A 204 -6.64 0.68 -22.68
CA GLN A 204 -5.79 -0.51 -22.57
C GLN A 204 -4.33 -0.12 -22.74
N VAL A 205 -3.53 -0.33 -21.69
CA VAL A 205 -2.08 -0.28 -21.78
C VAL A 205 -1.59 -1.64 -22.30
N PRO A 206 -0.92 -1.69 -23.48
CA PRO A 206 -0.45 -2.95 -24.03
C PRO A 206 0.80 -3.48 -23.31
N ALA A 207 1.06 -4.79 -23.45
CA ALA A 207 2.36 -5.37 -23.08
C ALA A 207 3.53 -4.69 -23.82
N ASP A 208 4.70 -4.68 -23.17
CA ASP A 208 5.97 -4.08 -23.63
C ASP A 208 5.90 -2.55 -23.87
N MET A 209 5.03 -1.86 -23.14
CA MET A 209 4.78 -0.42 -23.29
C MET A 209 5.02 0.35 -21.99
N HIS A 210 5.69 1.50 -22.10
CA HIS A 210 5.78 2.52 -21.07
C HIS A 210 4.92 3.72 -21.44
N VAL A 211 3.80 3.91 -20.75
CA VAL A 211 2.94 5.09 -20.89
C VAL A 211 3.33 6.10 -19.82
N ILE A 212 3.74 7.29 -20.24
CA ILE A 212 4.17 8.39 -19.37
C ILE A 212 3.20 9.55 -19.55
N MET A 213 2.60 9.99 -18.45
CA MET A 213 1.70 11.13 -18.36
C MET A 213 2.30 12.17 -17.43
N THR A 214 2.09 13.45 -17.70
CA THR A 214 2.48 14.53 -16.77
C THR A 214 1.31 14.89 -15.84
N ASP A 215 1.56 15.77 -14.88
CA ASP A 215 0.50 16.33 -14.01
C ASP A 215 -0.54 17.16 -14.78
N ASN A 216 -0.30 17.50 -16.05
CA ASN A 216 -1.27 18.17 -16.93
C ASN A 216 -2.18 17.17 -17.69
N SER A 217 -2.02 15.87 -17.46
CA SER A 217 -2.79 14.81 -18.12
C SER A 217 -3.92 14.34 -17.20
N HIS A 218 -5.09 14.96 -17.37
CA HIS A 218 -6.34 14.70 -16.67
C HIS A 218 -7.24 13.76 -17.49
N LEU A 219 -7.44 12.55 -17.00
CA LEU A 219 -8.33 11.56 -17.62
C LEU A 219 -9.54 11.35 -16.70
N TRP A 220 -10.73 11.55 -17.24
CA TRP A 220 -11.98 11.49 -16.49
C TRP A 220 -12.81 10.29 -16.90
N VAL A 221 -13.38 9.59 -15.92
CA VAL A 221 -14.50 8.67 -16.15
C VAL A 221 -15.71 9.49 -16.57
N GLN A 222 -16.33 9.14 -17.70
CA GLN A 222 -17.61 9.69 -18.11
C GLN A 222 -18.69 9.25 -17.11
N PRO A 223 -19.45 10.18 -16.47
CA PRO A 223 -20.50 9.83 -15.54
C PRO A 223 -21.51 8.87 -16.14
N ASN A 224 -21.83 7.81 -15.41
CA ASN A 224 -22.77 6.77 -15.85
C ASN A 224 -23.52 6.18 -14.64
N ASN A 225 -24.33 5.15 -14.86
CA ASN A 225 -25.07 4.43 -13.83
C ASN A 225 -24.64 2.95 -13.71
N TYR A 226 -23.48 2.59 -14.25
CA TYR A 226 -23.08 1.20 -14.35
C TYR A 226 -22.24 0.78 -13.14
N LYS A 227 -22.62 -0.33 -12.53
CA LYS A 227 -22.04 -0.81 -11.26
C LYS A 227 -20.55 -1.22 -11.31
N ASN A 228 -20.00 -1.43 -12.50
CA ASN A 228 -18.64 -1.96 -12.70
C ASN A 228 -17.94 -1.31 -13.92
N THR A 229 -17.00 -0.41 -13.65
CA THR A 229 -16.29 0.37 -14.67
C THR A 229 -14.79 0.36 -14.39
N VAL A 230 -13.98 0.54 -15.42
CA VAL A 230 -12.52 0.65 -15.31
C VAL A 230 -12.06 1.77 -16.25
N LEU A 231 -11.30 2.75 -15.75
CA LEU A 231 -10.74 3.82 -16.60
C LEU A 231 -9.54 3.31 -17.40
N ILE A 232 -8.50 2.81 -16.72
CA ILE A 232 -7.29 2.26 -17.36
C ILE A 232 -7.09 0.82 -16.91
N THR A 233 -6.68 -0.05 -17.83
CA THR A 233 -6.34 -1.44 -17.54
C THR A 233 -4.96 -1.81 -18.07
N LEU A 234 -4.21 -2.54 -17.25
CA LEU A 234 -3.08 -3.39 -17.62
C LEU A 234 -3.61 -4.83 -17.57
N PHE A 235 -4.25 -5.28 -18.65
CA PHE A 235 -4.82 -6.63 -18.77
C PHE A 235 -3.98 -7.45 -19.75
N GLU A 236 -3.40 -8.56 -19.27
CA GLU A 236 -2.44 -9.37 -20.05
C GLU A 236 -1.29 -8.49 -20.62
N ALA A 237 -0.89 -7.49 -19.83
CA ALA A 237 0.04 -6.43 -20.22
C ALA A 237 1.41 -6.68 -19.58
N ASP A 238 2.10 -7.72 -20.06
CA ASP A 238 3.41 -8.07 -19.56
C ASP A 238 4.45 -6.98 -19.86
N ASN A 239 5.38 -6.73 -18.92
CA ASN A 239 6.43 -5.71 -19.05
C ASN A 239 5.90 -4.29 -19.32
N ALA A 240 4.74 -3.95 -18.74
CA ALA A 240 4.13 -2.64 -18.94
C ALA A 240 4.39 -1.68 -17.76
N ILE A 241 4.57 -0.40 -18.05
CA ILE A 241 4.71 0.67 -17.06
C ILE A 241 3.67 1.75 -17.35
N LEU A 242 2.84 2.06 -16.36
CA LEU A 242 1.94 3.20 -16.36
C LEU A 242 2.47 4.23 -15.36
N GLU A 243 2.84 5.42 -15.85
CA GLU A 243 3.52 6.44 -15.07
C GLU A 243 2.84 7.81 -15.18
N GLY A 244 2.62 8.45 -14.03
CA GLY A 244 2.13 9.83 -13.93
C GLY A 244 0.65 10.03 -14.26
N GLY A 245 0.21 11.28 -14.37
CA GLY A 245 -1.16 11.63 -14.71
C GLY A 245 -2.10 11.76 -13.51
N VAL A 246 -3.27 12.36 -13.78
CA VAL A 246 -4.34 12.62 -12.82
C VAL A 246 -5.62 11.95 -13.30
N LEU A 247 -6.03 10.88 -12.61
CA LEU A 247 -7.21 10.10 -12.94
C LEU A 247 -8.39 10.49 -12.04
N HIS A 248 -9.51 10.83 -12.66
CA HIS A 248 -10.72 11.27 -12.00
C HIS A 248 -11.83 10.25 -12.19
N GLY A 249 -12.35 9.71 -11.09
CA GLY A 249 -13.53 8.88 -11.11
C GLY A 249 -14.81 9.71 -11.17
N ASP A 250 -15.91 9.03 -11.46
CA ASP A 250 -17.21 9.67 -11.55
C ASP A 250 -17.97 9.67 -10.22
N ARG A 251 -17.36 9.29 -9.09
CA ARG A 251 -18.03 9.04 -7.79
C ARG A 251 -19.12 10.04 -7.41
N ASP A 252 -18.84 11.34 -7.49
CA ASP A 252 -19.77 12.38 -7.07
C ASP A 252 -20.76 12.80 -8.19
N THR A 253 -20.53 12.32 -9.40
CA THR A 253 -21.36 12.52 -10.59
C THR A 253 -22.09 11.25 -11.05
N HIS A 254 -21.82 10.11 -10.42
CA HIS A 254 -22.34 8.81 -10.77
C HIS A 254 -23.83 8.70 -10.40
N ASP A 255 -24.61 8.08 -11.26
CA ASP A 255 -26.03 7.86 -11.00
C ASP A 255 -26.23 6.56 -10.19
N TYR A 256 -26.40 6.73 -8.88
CA TYR A 256 -26.71 5.66 -7.92
C TYR A 256 -28.22 5.38 -7.75
N SER A 257 -29.07 5.83 -8.68
CA SER A 257 -30.52 5.64 -8.57
C SER A 257 -30.96 4.17 -8.63
N ASP A 258 -30.16 3.29 -9.26
CA ASP A 258 -30.38 1.85 -9.20
C ASP A 258 -29.95 1.26 -7.84
N THR A 259 -30.93 1.13 -6.94
CA THR A 259 -30.70 0.56 -5.61
C THR A 259 -30.62 -0.97 -5.59
N SER A 260 -30.76 -1.66 -6.73
CA SER A 260 -30.66 -3.13 -6.81
C SER A 260 -29.22 -3.64 -6.70
N SER A 261 -28.24 -2.76 -6.94
CA SER A 261 -26.81 -3.00 -6.76
C SER A 261 -26.19 -1.95 -5.82
N LYS A 262 -24.97 -2.19 -5.33
CA LYS A 262 -24.21 -1.22 -4.53
C LYS A 262 -23.32 -0.30 -5.35
N HIS A 263 -23.23 -0.57 -6.66
CA HIS A 263 -22.38 0.17 -7.62
C HIS A 263 -20.95 0.25 -7.11
N GLU A 264 -20.39 -0.90 -6.74
CA GLU A 264 -19.21 -0.97 -5.89
C GLU A 264 -17.92 -1.30 -6.65
N TRP A 265 -17.98 -1.52 -7.97
CA TRP A 265 -16.84 -1.99 -8.78
C TRP A 265 -16.37 -0.94 -9.81
N GLY A 266 -16.44 0.35 -9.47
CA GLY A 266 -15.89 1.42 -10.32
C GLY A 266 -14.42 1.70 -10.01
N HIS A 267 -13.51 1.22 -10.85
CA HIS A 267 -12.06 1.31 -10.64
C HIS A 267 -11.39 2.33 -11.57
N LEU A 268 -10.32 2.97 -11.08
CA LEU A 268 -9.50 3.84 -11.94
C LEU A 268 -8.39 3.09 -12.64
N VAL A 269 -7.73 2.16 -11.94
CA VAL A 269 -6.73 1.27 -12.53
C VAL A 269 -7.06 -0.18 -12.22
N LEU A 270 -7.04 -1.02 -13.24
CA LEU A 270 -7.08 -2.48 -13.12
C LEU A 270 -5.75 -3.08 -13.57
N VAL A 271 -5.09 -3.84 -12.72
CA VAL A 271 -3.93 -4.69 -13.08
C VAL A 271 -4.40 -6.14 -13.02
N LYS A 272 -4.53 -6.77 -14.18
CA LYS A 272 -5.12 -8.10 -14.30
C LYS A 272 -4.27 -9.02 -15.15
N ALA A 273 -3.98 -10.22 -14.63
CA ALA A 273 -3.30 -11.29 -15.36
C ALA A 273 -2.05 -10.82 -16.12
N SER A 274 -1.30 -9.88 -15.52
CA SER A 274 -0.10 -9.29 -16.10
C SER A 274 1.13 -9.72 -15.32
N TYR A 275 2.26 -9.84 -16.00
CA TYR A 275 3.55 -10.14 -15.42
C TYR A 275 4.52 -8.95 -15.55
N ASN A 276 5.24 -8.61 -14.49
CA ASN A 276 6.23 -7.51 -14.53
C ASN A 276 5.60 -6.16 -14.91
N ALA A 277 4.56 -5.75 -14.18
CA ALA A 277 3.84 -4.51 -14.44
C ALA A 277 4.05 -3.47 -13.32
N THR A 278 4.21 -2.21 -13.69
CA THR A 278 4.41 -1.10 -12.75
C THR A 278 3.35 -0.01 -12.92
N VAL A 279 2.75 0.45 -11.82
CA VAL A 279 1.88 1.64 -11.77
C VAL A 279 2.51 2.64 -10.82
N LYS A 280 2.93 3.80 -11.33
CA LYS A 280 3.73 4.75 -10.54
C LYS A 280 3.43 6.23 -10.75
N GLY A 281 3.65 7.02 -9.70
CA GLY A 281 3.70 8.48 -9.82
C GLY A 281 2.37 9.16 -10.12
N MET A 282 1.23 8.47 -9.97
CA MET A 282 -0.07 9.00 -10.38
C MET A 282 -0.85 9.62 -9.24
N THR A 283 -1.78 10.52 -9.56
CA THR A 283 -2.85 10.93 -8.64
C THR A 283 -4.17 10.30 -9.09
N LEU A 284 -4.81 9.52 -8.23
CA LEU A 284 -6.09 8.86 -8.47
C LEU A 284 -7.12 9.43 -7.48
N MET A 285 -8.22 10.00 -7.97
CA MET A 285 -9.22 10.62 -7.10
C MET A 285 -10.65 10.22 -7.44
N ASP A 286 -11.46 10.11 -6.38
CA ASP A 286 -12.91 9.98 -6.46
C ASP A 286 -13.38 8.79 -7.31
N ALA A 287 -12.72 7.64 -7.17
CA ALA A 287 -13.17 6.38 -7.76
C ALA A 287 -14.57 5.97 -7.26
N GLY A 288 -15.46 5.53 -8.16
CA GLY A 288 -16.81 5.07 -7.82
C GLY A 288 -16.85 3.79 -6.96
N GLY A 289 -15.75 3.03 -6.95
CA GLY A 289 -15.45 1.88 -6.11
C GLY A 289 -14.03 2.02 -5.54
N ASP A 290 -13.07 1.27 -6.09
CA ASP A 290 -11.68 1.24 -5.59
C ASP A 290 -10.74 2.06 -6.47
N GLY A 291 -9.69 2.66 -5.90
CA GLY A 291 -8.68 3.37 -6.69
C GLY A 291 -7.95 2.44 -7.66
N ILE A 292 -7.29 1.42 -7.13
CA ILE A 292 -6.56 0.40 -7.91
C ILE A 292 -7.07 -0.99 -7.52
N ASN A 293 -7.33 -1.84 -8.52
CA ASN A 293 -7.63 -3.26 -8.32
C ASN A 293 -6.54 -4.13 -8.95
N ILE A 294 -6.05 -5.13 -8.22
CA ILE A 294 -5.12 -6.16 -8.69
C ILE A 294 -5.80 -7.52 -8.60
N ASN A 295 -5.92 -8.23 -9.72
CA ASN A 295 -6.55 -9.54 -9.74
C ASN A 295 -6.01 -10.50 -10.82
N SER A 296 -6.45 -11.76 -10.72
CA SER A 296 -6.11 -12.83 -11.66
C SER A 296 -7.19 -12.98 -12.76
N LEU A 297 -6.86 -13.68 -13.84
CA LEU A 297 -7.83 -14.19 -14.80
C LEU A 297 -8.12 -15.67 -14.50
N GLY A 298 -9.41 -16.03 -14.46
CA GLY A 298 -9.88 -17.38 -14.12
C GLY A 298 -9.78 -17.70 -12.62
N HIS A 299 -10.21 -18.90 -12.24
CA HIS A 299 -10.09 -19.40 -10.87
C HIS A 299 -8.88 -20.32 -10.71
N THR A 300 -8.36 -20.48 -9.49
CA THR A 300 -7.11 -21.25 -9.23
C THR A 300 -7.12 -22.70 -9.73
N TYR A 301 -8.30 -23.30 -9.91
CA TYR A 301 -8.48 -24.66 -10.40
C TYR A 301 -8.71 -24.73 -11.92
N ASP A 302 -8.83 -23.59 -12.60
CA ASP A 302 -8.99 -23.53 -14.04
C ASP A 302 -7.64 -23.74 -14.74
N ALA A 303 -7.63 -24.48 -15.85
CA ALA A 303 -6.42 -24.72 -16.65
C ALA A 303 -5.83 -23.43 -17.28
N HIS A 304 -6.61 -22.35 -17.34
CA HIS A 304 -6.22 -21.05 -17.90
C HIS A 304 -6.06 -19.97 -16.82
N TYR A 305 -5.94 -20.37 -15.55
CA TYR A 305 -5.66 -19.45 -14.46
C TYR A 305 -4.37 -18.67 -14.70
N THR A 306 -4.48 -17.34 -14.75
CA THR A 306 -3.34 -16.44 -15.00
C THR A 306 -3.28 -15.41 -13.87
N PRO A 307 -2.36 -15.55 -12.90
CA PRO A 307 -2.22 -14.58 -11.82
C PRO A 307 -1.59 -13.28 -12.30
N ALA A 308 -1.92 -12.16 -11.64
CA ALA A 308 -1.03 -11.01 -11.65
C ALA A 308 0.26 -11.38 -10.89
N ASP A 309 1.43 -11.15 -11.47
CA ASP A 309 2.70 -11.59 -10.91
C ASP A 309 3.80 -10.55 -11.12
N ASN A 310 4.65 -10.34 -10.12
CA ASN A 310 5.72 -9.34 -10.15
C ASN A 310 5.18 -7.94 -10.44
N ILE A 311 4.34 -7.43 -9.54
CA ILE A 311 3.64 -6.16 -9.70
C ILE A 311 4.24 -5.12 -8.74
N LEU A 312 4.50 -3.91 -9.25
CA LEU A 312 4.95 -2.77 -8.45
C LEU A 312 3.94 -1.62 -8.50
N ILE A 313 3.40 -1.23 -7.35
CA ILE A 313 2.56 -0.04 -7.20
C ILE A 313 3.31 0.96 -6.33
N THR A 314 3.76 2.09 -6.89
CA THR A 314 4.64 3.00 -6.14
C THR A 314 4.50 4.49 -6.41
N ASN A 315 4.73 5.32 -5.40
CA ASN A 315 4.70 6.78 -5.51
C ASN A 315 3.34 7.33 -6.02
N ASN A 316 2.24 6.63 -5.74
CA ASN A 316 0.91 7.09 -6.13
C ASN A 316 0.21 7.81 -4.96
N LYS A 317 -0.70 8.72 -5.30
CA LYS A 317 -1.60 9.38 -4.37
C LYS A 317 -3.04 8.98 -4.67
N ILE A 318 -3.67 8.25 -3.76
CA ILE A 318 -5.03 7.72 -3.92
C ILE A 318 -5.95 8.44 -2.94
N LEU A 319 -6.94 9.16 -3.46
CA LEU A 319 -7.77 10.10 -2.72
C LEU A 319 -9.25 9.73 -2.81
N ARG A 320 -9.91 9.61 -1.66
CA ARG A 320 -11.38 9.54 -1.56
C ARG A 320 -12.02 8.49 -2.46
N ALA A 321 -11.38 7.33 -2.62
CA ALA A 321 -12.04 6.19 -3.25
C ALA A 321 -13.30 5.84 -2.45
N ARG A 322 -14.42 5.56 -3.13
CA ARG A 322 -15.71 5.32 -2.46
C ARG A 322 -15.69 4.08 -1.58
N ARG A 323 -14.82 3.11 -1.86
CA ARG A 323 -14.61 1.87 -1.09
C ARG A 323 -13.20 1.76 -0.57
N LEU A 324 -12.26 1.42 -1.45
CA LEU A 324 -10.90 1.06 -1.10
C LEU A 324 -9.93 1.94 -1.85
N GLY A 325 -8.84 2.35 -1.20
CA GLY A 325 -7.71 2.87 -1.94
C GLY A 325 -7.21 1.83 -2.94
N MET A 326 -6.98 0.60 -2.46
CA MET A 326 -6.58 -0.53 -3.28
C MET A 326 -7.21 -1.84 -2.84
N SER A 327 -7.56 -2.70 -3.81
CA SER A 327 -7.99 -4.08 -3.58
C SER A 327 -7.07 -5.07 -4.30
N ILE A 328 -6.72 -6.15 -3.60
CA ILE A 328 -5.94 -7.27 -4.14
C ILE A 328 -6.75 -8.54 -3.94
N THR A 329 -7.36 -9.04 -5.01
CA THR A 329 -8.18 -10.26 -4.95
C THR A 329 -7.42 -11.47 -5.51
N GLY A 330 -6.42 -11.25 -6.36
CA GLY A 330 -5.58 -12.33 -6.87
C GLY A 330 -4.22 -11.86 -7.36
N GLY A 331 -3.18 -12.65 -7.10
CA GLY A 331 -1.84 -12.40 -7.60
C GLY A 331 -0.73 -12.80 -6.63
N LYS A 332 0.51 -12.63 -7.06
CA LYS A 332 1.69 -12.94 -6.26
C LYS A 332 2.88 -12.04 -6.55
N ASN A 333 3.85 -11.99 -5.64
CA ASN A 333 5.04 -11.15 -5.77
C ASN A 333 4.68 -9.68 -6.04
N ILE A 334 3.89 -9.10 -5.14
CA ILE A 334 3.36 -7.73 -5.28
C ILE A 334 4.09 -6.82 -4.29
N ILE A 335 4.57 -5.68 -4.75
CA ILE A 335 5.17 -4.63 -3.91
C ILE A 335 4.32 -3.37 -4.01
N ILE A 336 3.89 -2.87 -2.86
CA ILE A 336 3.14 -1.62 -2.71
C ILE A 336 3.98 -0.69 -1.82
N GLU A 337 4.60 0.32 -2.40
CA GLU A 337 5.54 1.17 -1.67
C GLU A 337 5.50 2.67 -2.00
N TYR A 338 5.74 3.51 -0.98
CA TYR A 338 5.78 4.98 -1.12
C TYR A 338 4.49 5.61 -1.63
N ASN A 339 3.33 4.99 -1.37
CA ASN A 339 2.03 5.55 -1.75
C ASN A 339 1.39 6.34 -0.60
N GLU A 340 0.62 7.37 -0.95
CA GLU A 340 -0.29 8.08 -0.04
C GLU A 340 -1.72 7.59 -0.30
N ILE A 341 -2.39 7.07 0.74
CA ILE A 341 -3.77 6.58 0.64
C ILE A 341 -4.61 7.34 1.66
N ILE A 342 -5.53 8.16 1.16
CA ILE A 342 -6.19 9.20 1.95
C ILE A 342 -7.70 9.12 1.79
N ASP A 343 -8.41 9.14 2.92
CA ASP A 343 -9.87 9.28 3.02
C ASP A 343 -10.64 8.16 2.29
N SER A 344 -10.17 6.91 2.35
CA SER A 344 -10.88 5.79 1.74
C SER A 344 -12.22 5.53 2.43
N GLY A 345 -13.29 5.44 1.65
CA GLY A 345 -14.63 5.12 2.15
C GLY A 345 -15.31 6.23 2.96
N VAL A 346 -14.78 7.46 2.98
CA VAL A 346 -15.46 8.63 3.57
C VAL A 346 -16.78 8.91 2.86
N ASP A 347 -17.70 9.64 3.48
CA ASP A 347 -18.87 10.19 2.80
C ASP A 347 -18.51 11.59 2.25
N THR A 348 -18.98 11.92 1.05
CA THR A 348 -18.87 13.26 0.43
C THR A 348 -20.23 13.97 0.46
N GLU A 349 -20.29 15.21 -0.03
CA GLU A 349 -21.56 15.92 -0.20
C GLU A 349 -22.52 15.20 -1.17
N PHE A 350 -21.96 14.52 -2.18
CA PHE A 350 -22.74 13.93 -3.28
C PHE A 350 -22.80 12.40 -3.25
N SER A 351 -21.94 11.74 -2.47
CA SER A 351 -21.85 10.27 -2.45
C SER A 351 -21.42 9.72 -1.10
N ASN A 352 -22.21 8.81 -0.55
CA ASN A 352 -21.80 8.02 0.62
C ASN A 352 -20.75 6.97 0.21
N GLY A 353 -19.78 6.74 1.09
CA GLY A 353 -18.86 5.62 0.96
C GLY A 353 -19.60 4.28 0.93
N THR A 354 -18.96 3.20 0.51
CA THR A 354 -19.52 1.85 0.60
C THR A 354 -18.50 0.85 1.11
N ALA A 355 -18.97 -0.21 1.77
CA ALA A 355 -18.11 -1.24 2.36
C ALA A 355 -17.15 -1.82 1.30
N PRO A 356 -15.90 -2.17 1.69
CA PRO A 356 -15.43 -2.35 3.06
C PRO A 356 -14.79 -1.11 3.72
N ARG A 357 -14.55 -0.02 2.97
CA ARG A 357 -14.06 1.29 3.50
C ARG A 357 -12.65 1.30 4.14
N TRP A 358 -11.76 0.39 3.73
CA TRP A 358 -10.34 0.35 4.14
C TRP A 358 -9.42 1.07 3.14
N ALA A 359 -8.21 1.44 3.53
CA ALA A 359 -7.22 1.93 2.55
C ALA A 359 -6.73 0.81 1.62
N ILE A 360 -6.33 -0.35 2.16
CA ILE A 360 -5.95 -1.53 1.39
C ILE A 360 -6.70 -2.75 1.91
N ASP A 361 -7.26 -3.54 1.00
CA ASP A 361 -7.88 -4.82 1.29
C ASP A 361 -7.26 -5.96 0.46
N ILE A 362 -6.79 -7.00 1.14
CA ILE A 362 -6.35 -8.26 0.53
C ILE A 362 -7.47 -9.29 0.72
N GLU A 363 -8.29 -9.47 -0.32
CA GLU A 363 -9.55 -10.20 -0.26
C GLU A 363 -9.66 -11.25 -1.37
N PRO A 364 -8.84 -12.31 -1.37
CA PRO A 364 -9.06 -13.41 -2.30
C PRO A 364 -10.39 -14.11 -2.02
N VAL A 365 -11.17 -14.36 -3.07
CA VAL A 365 -12.49 -14.98 -2.96
C VAL A 365 -12.37 -16.47 -2.61
N TRP A 366 -12.79 -16.83 -1.40
CA TRP A 366 -12.91 -18.22 -0.94
C TRP A 366 -14.38 -18.50 -0.57
N ALA A 367 -14.94 -19.61 -1.04
CA ALA A 367 -16.29 -20.03 -0.66
C ALA A 367 -16.41 -21.57 -0.58
N ASN A 368 -17.12 -22.06 0.44
CA ASN A 368 -17.40 -23.49 0.63
C ASN A 368 -16.14 -24.39 0.61
N GLY A 369 -15.02 -23.91 1.17
CA GLY A 369 -13.73 -24.63 1.18
C GLY A 369 -12.96 -24.57 -0.14
N ILE A 370 -13.45 -23.83 -1.14
CA ILE A 370 -12.79 -23.63 -2.44
C ILE A 370 -12.11 -22.27 -2.44
N LYS A 371 -10.84 -22.23 -2.84
CA LYS A 371 -10.07 -21.00 -3.06
C LYS A 371 -10.20 -20.58 -4.52
N TYR A 372 -11.16 -19.70 -4.85
CA TYR A 372 -11.34 -19.24 -6.22
C TYR A 372 -10.18 -18.35 -6.66
N GLU A 373 -9.66 -17.56 -5.73
CA GLU A 373 -8.48 -16.72 -5.92
C GLU A 373 -7.49 -16.93 -4.77
N THR A 374 -6.23 -16.54 -5.00
CA THR A 374 -5.15 -16.58 -4.01
C THR A 374 -4.30 -15.32 -4.11
N VAL A 375 -3.87 -14.84 -2.95
CA VAL A 375 -2.87 -13.78 -2.83
C VAL A 375 -1.71 -14.28 -1.97
N ASP A 376 -0.50 -14.25 -2.52
CA ASP A 376 0.71 -14.66 -1.81
C ASP A 376 1.91 -13.76 -2.09
N HIS A 377 2.83 -13.62 -1.12
CA HIS A 377 4.06 -12.82 -1.25
C HIS A 377 3.79 -11.36 -1.62
N VAL A 378 3.16 -10.62 -0.71
CA VAL A 378 2.90 -9.19 -0.87
C VAL A 378 3.70 -8.41 0.16
N ILE A 379 4.40 -7.36 -0.26
CA ILE A 379 5.11 -6.42 0.61
C ILE A 379 4.43 -5.06 0.51
N ILE A 380 3.89 -4.58 1.63
CA ILE A 380 3.28 -3.25 1.77
C ILE A 380 4.19 -2.44 2.67
N ARG A 381 4.95 -1.49 2.10
CA ARG A 381 5.97 -0.76 2.85
C ARG A 381 6.11 0.72 2.56
N ASN A 382 6.57 1.48 3.55
CA ASN A 382 6.85 2.92 3.39
C ASN A 382 5.65 3.72 2.84
N ASN A 383 4.42 3.26 3.07
CA ASN A 383 3.21 3.97 2.66
C ASN A 383 2.71 4.86 3.80
N ILE A 384 1.91 5.87 3.43
CA ILE A 384 1.22 6.76 4.36
C ILE A 384 -0.29 6.50 4.23
N GLU A 385 -0.94 6.19 5.34
CA GLU A 385 -2.40 6.02 5.41
C GLU A 385 -3.04 7.08 6.32
N ARG A 386 -4.07 7.77 5.84
CA ARG A 386 -4.83 8.77 6.63
C ARG A 386 -6.32 8.70 6.34
N GLY A 387 -7.15 8.90 7.38
CA GLY A 387 -8.58 9.21 7.22
C GLY A 387 -9.47 8.09 6.69
N SER A 388 -8.97 6.86 6.49
CA SER A 388 -9.80 5.74 6.04
C SER A 388 -10.85 5.37 7.09
N VAL A 389 -12.09 5.11 6.66
CA VAL A 389 -13.23 5.01 7.59
C VAL A 389 -13.25 3.72 8.41
N ALA A 390 -12.96 2.57 7.80
CA ALA A 390 -12.97 1.29 8.53
C ALA A 390 -11.62 1.02 9.21
N GLY A 391 -10.53 1.23 8.48
CA GLY A 391 -9.17 1.06 8.96
C GLY A 391 -8.14 1.26 7.85
N GLY A 392 -6.86 1.08 8.18
CA GLY A 392 -5.77 1.27 7.24
C GLY A 392 -5.67 0.09 6.28
N PHE A 393 -5.06 -1.01 6.74
CA PHE A 393 -4.85 -2.20 5.91
C PHE A 393 -5.53 -3.41 6.52
N ILE A 394 -6.22 -4.20 5.69
CA ILE A 394 -6.81 -5.47 6.10
C ILE A 394 -6.33 -6.59 5.18
N ASN A 395 -5.93 -7.70 5.79
CA ASN A 395 -5.72 -8.98 5.13
C ASN A 395 -6.87 -9.90 5.49
N ALA A 396 -7.81 -10.13 4.59
CA ALA A 396 -8.84 -11.12 4.84
C ALA A 396 -8.22 -12.53 4.86
N ARG A 397 -7.49 -12.90 3.78
CA ARG A 397 -7.08 -14.31 3.52
C ARG A 397 -5.78 -14.55 2.70
N GLY A 398 -4.91 -13.56 2.53
CA GLY A 398 -3.60 -13.70 1.85
C GLY A 398 -2.51 -14.29 2.77
N SER A 399 -1.47 -14.92 2.21
CA SER A 399 -0.32 -15.47 2.99
C SER A 399 1.02 -14.90 2.55
N TYR A 400 2.04 -14.96 3.40
CA TYR A 400 3.35 -14.32 3.17
C TYR A 400 3.22 -12.81 2.93
N ILE A 401 2.40 -12.15 3.74
CA ILE A 401 2.14 -10.71 3.64
C ILE A 401 3.02 -9.97 4.65
N THR A 402 3.84 -9.05 4.16
CA THR A 402 4.69 -8.20 5.00
C THR A 402 4.18 -6.77 5.00
N TYR A 403 3.90 -6.23 6.17
CA TYR A 403 3.61 -4.82 6.41
C TYR A 403 4.79 -4.18 7.12
N GLU A 404 5.54 -3.30 6.46
CA GLU A 404 6.74 -2.72 7.07
C GLU A 404 6.93 -1.22 6.88
N ASN A 405 7.38 -0.53 7.93
CA ASN A 405 7.75 0.89 7.86
C ASN A 405 6.63 1.82 7.34
N ASN A 406 5.36 1.43 7.49
CA ASN A 406 4.24 2.28 7.11
C ASN A 406 3.95 3.29 8.23
N ASP A 407 3.48 4.45 7.81
CA ASP A 407 3.00 5.52 8.70
C ASP A 407 1.47 5.52 8.70
N MET A 408 0.89 5.09 9.82
CA MET A 408 -0.51 4.71 9.94
C MET A 408 -1.26 5.62 10.91
N GLU A 409 -2.46 6.06 10.53
CA GLU A 409 -3.42 6.69 11.44
C GLU A 409 -4.44 5.66 11.98
N SER A 410 -4.67 4.59 11.23
CA SER A 410 -5.66 3.56 11.51
C SER A 410 -5.06 2.15 11.57
N THR A 411 -5.93 1.16 11.80
CA THR A 411 -5.60 -0.24 12.06
C THR A 411 -4.87 -0.94 10.90
N ILE A 412 -3.94 -1.84 11.24
CA ILE A 412 -3.58 -3.00 10.40
C ILE A 412 -4.22 -4.25 10.99
N ALA A 413 -5.01 -4.96 10.18
CA ALA A 413 -5.68 -6.20 10.58
C ALA A 413 -5.20 -7.38 9.74
N ILE A 414 -4.66 -8.41 10.38
CA ILE A 414 -4.23 -9.64 9.71
C ILE A 414 -5.17 -10.80 10.06
N GLY A 415 -6.06 -11.15 9.14
CA GLY A 415 -7.05 -12.22 9.27
C GLY A 415 -6.46 -13.62 9.07
N GLU A 416 -7.10 -14.45 8.25
CA GLU A 416 -6.68 -15.84 7.98
C GLU A 416 -5.37 -15.84 7.16
N THR A 417 -4.21 -15.91 7.82
CA THR A 417 -2.92 -15.77 7.15
C THR A 417 -1.82 -16.65 7.73
N THR A 418 -0.84 -17.03 6.92
CA THR A 418 0.36 -17.73 7.39
C THR A 418 1.62 -17.01 6.94
N HIS A 419 2.67 -17.08 7.76
CA HIS A 419 3.99 -16.49 7.46
C HIS A 419 3.94 -14.98 7.19
N SER A 420 2.96 -14.30 7.76
CA SER A 420 2.77 -12.86 7.60
C SER A 420 3.41 -12.09 8.76
N ILE A 421 3.91 -10.91 8.44
CA ILE A 421 4.73 -10.09 9.32
C ILE A 421 4.17 -8.68 9.36
N VAL A 422 3.94 -8.15 10.56
CA VAL A 422 3.65 -6.72 10.78
C VAL A 422 4.81 -6.13 11.56
N ARG A 423 5.71 -5.37 10.90
CA ARG A 423 6.93 -4.88 11.54
C ARG A 423 7.25 -3.41 11.35
N ASN A 424 7.87 -2.80 12.35
CA ASN A 424 8.45 -1.45 12.25
C ASN A 424 7.49 -0.37 11.73
N ASN A 425 6.17 -0.57 11.85
CA ASN A 425 5.19 0.42 11.46
C ASN A 425 5.03 1.45 12.59
N THR A 426 4.76 2.70 12.22
CA THR A 426 4.45 3.77 13.16
C THR A 426 2.96 4.05 13.12
N PHE A 427 2.28 3.88 14.25
CA PHE A 427 0.86 4.18 14.40
C PHE A 427 0.67 5.38 15.31
N LYS A 428 -0.07 6.38 14.84
CA LYS A 428 -0.47 7.53 15.65
C LYS A 428 -1.96 7.79 15.48
N ARG A 429 -2.72 7.60 16.55
CA ARG A 429 -4.16 7.77 16.52
C ARG A 429 -4.54 9.24 16.24
N ASN A 430 -5.40 9.45 15.26
CA ASN A 430 -6.15 10.70 15.14
C ASN A 430 -7.38 10.65 16.05
N PRO A 431 -7.51 11.56 17.03
CA PRO A 431 -8.62 11.55 17.98
C PRO A 431 -9.99 11.80 17.34
N ASN A 432 -10.02 12.36 16.12
CA ASN A 432 -11.26 12.63 15.39
C ASN A 432 -11.65 11.51 14.42
N SER A 433 -10.80 10.49 14.25
CA SER A 433 -11.10 9.40 13.34
C SER A 433 -12.25 8.54 13.87
N THR A 434 -13.04 7.99 12.95
CA THR A 434 -14.14 7.07 13.22
C THR A 434 -13.76 5.61 13.04
N SER A 435 -12.52 5.34 12.59
CA SER A 435 -12.00 3.98 12.40
C SER A 435 -11.79 3.25 13.72
N LEU A 436 -11.54 1.93 13.62
CA LEU A 436 -11.27 1.07 14.76
C LEU A 436 -10.20 1.68 15.70
N ASN A 437 -10.50 1.74 16.99
CA ASN A 437 -9.56 2.25 18.00
C ASN A 437 -8.66 1.13 18.56
N VAL A 438 -8.01 0.43 17.64
CA VAL A 438 -7.02 -0.62 17.89
C VAL A 438 -5.95 -0.51 16.81
N ALA A 439 -4.66 -0.48 17.14
CA ALA A 439 -3.64 -0.32 16.11
C ALA A 439 -3.43 -1.60 15.30
N ILE A 440 -3.40 -2.76 15.97
CA ILE A 440 -3.14 -4.05 15.31
C ILE A 440 -4.15 -5.11 15.76
N TYR A 441 -4.83 -5.73 14.79
CA TYR A 441 -5.49 -7.03 14.98
C TYR A 441 -4.53 -8.12 14.48
N ALA A 442 -3.91 -8.83 15.41
CA ALA A 442 -2.98 -9.90 15.13
C ALA A 442 -3.73 -11.23 15.15
N GLY A 443 -4.31 -11.60 14.00
CA GLY A 443 -5.09 -12.83 13.80
C GLY A 443 -6.58 -12.55 13.58
N ASP A 444 -7.35 -13.63 13.57
CA ASP A 444 -8.81 -13.63 13.42
C ASP A 444 -9.47 -14.32 14.64
N ASP A 445 -10.70 -13.93 14.99
CA ASP A 445 -11.45 -14.52 16.10
C ASP A 445 -12.68 -15.34 15.65
N ARG A 446 -12.87 -15.46 14.34
CA ARG A 446 -13.95 -16.24 13.73
C ARG A 446 -13.78 -17.74 14.01
N ASN A 447 -14.91 -18.40 14.30
CA ASN A 447 -14.97 -19.80 14.75
C ASN A 447 -14.86 -20.79 13.57
N TYR A 448 -13.84 -20.68 12.72
CA TYR A 448 -13.65 -21.55 11.54
C TYR A 448 -12.94 -22.85 11.89
N GLY A 449 -13.48 -23.63 12.83
CA GLY A 449 -12.92 -24.91 13.21
C GLY A 449 -11.56 -24.80 13.93
N TYR A 450 -11.29 -25.77 14.78
CA TYR A 450 -10.02 -25.88 15.50
C TYR A 450 -8.90 -26.32 14.54
N GLY A 451 -7.82 -25.55 14.40
CA GLY A 451 -6.63 -26.06 13.70
C GLY A 451 -5.65 -24.98 13.25
N ASN A 452 -4.36 -25.20 13.55
CA ASN A 452 -3.23 -24.35 13.16
C ASN A 452 -2.96 -24.34 11.64
N GLU A 453 -3.96 -24.56 10.77
CA GLU A 453 -3.74 -24.75 9.32
C GLU A 453 -3.84 -23.45 8.51
N LEU A 454 -4.62 -22.47 8.98
CA LEU A 454 -4.90 -21.24 8.23
C LEU A 454 -4.35 -19.98 8.89
N ASN A 455 -4.05 -20.02 10.20
CA ASN A 455 -3.47 -18.91 10.93
C ASN A 455 -2.33 -19.39 11.83
N HIS A 456 -1.07 -19.25 11.38
CA HIS A 456 0.12 -19.66 12.11
C HIS A 456 1.41 -19.06 11.53
N SER A 457 2.50 -19.13 12.29
CA SER A 457 3.83 -18.63 11.88
C SER A 457 3.81 -17.14 11.57
N ASN A 458 2.99 -16.36 12.28
CA ASN A 458 2.86 -14.92 12.07
C ASN A 458 3.61 -14.17 13.17
N GLU A 459 4.17 -13.02 12.79
CA GLU A 459 4.99 -12.20 13.69
C GLU A 459 4.52 -10.75 13.67
N VAL A 460 4.49 -10.12 14.84
CA VAL A 460 4.23 -8.68 14.98
C VAL A 460 5.30 -8.07 15.85
N TYR A 461 6.17 -7.23 15.27
CA TYR A 461 7.30 -6.71 16.01
C TYR A 461 7.84 -5.34 15.64
N GLY A 462 8.53 -4.68 16.57
CA GLY A 462 9.19 -3.40 16.30
C GLY A 462 8.23 -2.25 15.99
N ASN A 463 6.91 -2.45 16.11
CA ASN A 463 5.93 -1.41 15.82
C ASN A 463 5.90 -0.41 16.97
N THR A 464 5.70 0.87 16.64
CA THR A 464 5.47 1.95 17.63
C THR A 464 4.03 2.40 17.53
N ILE A 465 3.28 2.30 18.63
CA ILE A 465 1.84 2.57 18.69
C ILE A 465 1.57 3.67 19.70
N THR A 466 0.92 4.76 19.29
CA THR A 466 0.68 5.93 20.15
C THR A 466 -0.79 6.36 20.17
N ASP A 467 -1.33 6.57 21.37
CA ASP A 467 -2.64 7.18 21.66
C ASP A 467 -3.88 6.38 21.19
N PHE A 468 -3.74 5.07 20.95
CA PHE A 468 -4.89 4.18 20.69
C PHE A 468 -5.56 3.72 21.98
N ASP A 469 -6.86 3.39 21.95
CA ASP A 469 -7.49 2.72 23.10
C ASP A 469 -6.83 1.37 23.36
N ASN A 470 -6.52 0.61 22.31
CA ASN A 470 -5.83 -0.67 22.45
C ASN A 470 -4.64 -0.73 21.49
N GLY A 471 -3.49 -1.19 21.98
CA GLY A 471 -2.32 -1.40 21.13
C GLY A 471 -2.54 -2.56 20.18
N ILE A 472 -2.52 -3.78 20.72
CA ILE A 472 -2.59 -5.02 19.94
C ILE A 472 -3.70 -5.92 20.49
N PHE A 473 -4.54 -6.43 19.61
CA PHE A 473 -5.38 -7.59 19.90
C PHE A 473 -4.70 -8.86 19.41
N LEU A 474 -4.46 -9.79 20.33
CA LEU A 474 -3.95 -11.12 20.01
C LEU A 474 -5.14 -12.07 19.79
N GLN A 475 -5.18 -12.63 18.59
CA GLN A 475 -6.18 -13.58 18.13
C GLN A 475 -5.48 -14.77 17.46
N ASP A 476 -6.18 -15.89 17.36
CA ASP A 476 -5.70 -17.10 16.69
C ASP A 476 -4.41 -17.73 17.27
N PRO A 477 -4.03 -18.95 16.83
CA PRO A 477 -2.86 -19.64 17.36
C PRO A 477 -1.53 -19.22 16.72
N GLY A 478 -0.41 -19.51 17.38
CA GLY A 478 0.92 -19.49 16.75
C GLY A 478 1.45 -18.11 16.38
N MET A 479 1.09 -17.08 17.16
CA MET A 479 1.55 -15.70 16.97
C MET A 479 2.78 -15.40 17.84
N ASP A 480 3.78 -14.71 17.30
CA ASP A 480 4.91 -14.17 18.06
C ASP A 480 4.84 -12.63 18.09
N LEU A 481 4.41 -12.07 19.22
CA LEU A 481 4.32 -10.63 19.45
C LEU A 481 5.55 -10.15 20.22
N HIS A 482 6.45 -9.39 19.59
CA HIS A 482 7.67 -8.97 20.27
C HIS A 482 8.24 -7.60 19.93
N HIS A 483 9.00 -6.99 20.83
CA HIS A 483 9.68 -5.72 20.55
C HIS A 483 8.76 -4.57 20.11
N ASN A 484 7.45 -4.63 20.39
CA ASN A 484 6.54 -3.54 20.10
C ASN A 484 6.58 -2.51 21.23
N THR A 485 6.47 -1.24 20.87
CA THR A 485 6.40 -0.12 21.82
C THR A 485 5.00 0.49 21.76
N MET A 486 4.29 0.50 22.88
CA MET A 486 2.94 1.06 23.02
C MET A 486 2.98 2.22 24.00
N ILE A 487 2.56 3.40 23.54
CA ILE A 487 2.63 4.67 24.27
C ILE A 487 1.23 5.23 24.44
N ASN A 488 0.85 5.51 25.68
CA ASN A 488 -0.45 6.08 26.05
C ASN A 488 -1.66 5.26 25.55
N CYS A 489 -1.50 3.95 25.36
CA CYS A 489 -2.65 3.10 25.12
C CYS A 489 -3.47 2.91 26.39
N LYS A 490 -4.80 2.80 26.29
CA LYS A 490 -5.62 2.40 27.46
C LYS A 490 -5.38 0.94 27.82
N SER A 491 -5.22 0.07 26.84
CA SER A 491 -4.70 -1.30 27.02
C SER A 491 -3.53 -1.51 26.07
N GLY A 492 -2.39 -2.03 26.54
CA GLY A 492 -1.28 -2.40 25.67
C GLY A 492 -1.66 -3.56 24.76
N ILE A 493 -1.74 -4.77 25.33
CA ILE A 493 -2.10 -5.99 24.60
C ILE A 493 -3.32 -6.63 25.24
N GLN A 494 -4.35 -6.91 24.44
CA GLN A 494 -5.50 -7.69 24.88
C GLN A 494 -5.57 -9.01 24.12
N ILE A 495 -5.57 -10.10 24.88
CA ILE A 495 -5.85 -11.44 24.36
C ILE A 495 -7.37 -11.56 24.16
N ILE A 496 -7.78 -12.07 23.00
CA ILE A 496 -9.20 -12.32 22.67
C ILE A 496 -9.49 -13.83 22.67
N ARG A 497 -8.70 -14.60 21.94
CA ARG A 497 -8.69 -16.07 21.94
C ARG A 497 -7.42 -16.49 21.25
N SER A 498 -6.55 -17.23 21.91
CA SER A 498 -5.28 -17.61 21.31
C SER A 498 -4.72 -18.86 21.97
N ARG A 499 -3.81 -19.54 21.27
CA ARG A 499 -2.98 -20.58 21.83
C ARG A 499 -1.59 -20.59 21.21
N ASP A 500 -0.66 -21.36 21.79
CA ASP A 500 0.67 -21.59 21.21
C ASP A 500 1.41 -20.29 20.82
N SER A 501 1.19 -19.22 21.58
CA SER A 501 1.59 -17.87 21.20
C SER A 501 2.55 -17.26 22.23
N LYS A 502 3.34 -16.30 21.78
CA LYS A 502 4.34 -15.61 22.60
C LYS A 502 4.08 -14.13 22.65
N ILE A 503 4.24 -13.54 23.82
CA ILE A 503 4.21 -12.09 24.04
C ILE A 503 5.49 -11.72 24.77
N ARG A 504 6.50 -11.23 24.06
CA ARG A 504 7.84 -11.04 24.64
C ARG A 504 8.51 -9.74 24.30
N GLU A 505 9.32 -9.20 25.21
CA GLU A 505 10.20 -8.06 24.90
C GLU A 505 9.44 -6.81 24.41
N ASN A 506 8.15 -6.68 24.75
CA ASN A 506 7.37 -5.49 24.43
C ASN A 506 7.54 -4.43 25.51
N THR A 507 7.46 -3.17 25.11
CA THR A 507 7.47 -2.01 26.01
C THR A 507 6.10 -1.35 26.00
N ILE A 508 5.43 -1.26 27.15
CA ILE A 508 4.11 -0.63 27.30
C ILE A 508 4.24 0.49 28.32
N ILE A 509 4.05 1.74 27.89
CA ILE A 509 4.18 2.93 28.75
C ILE A 509 2.90 3.76 28.61
N SER A 510 2.13 3.94 29.68
CA SER A 510 0.86 4.68 29.59
C SER A 510 0.47 5.42 30.87
N ASN A 511 0.32 6.74 30.74
CA ASN A 511 -0.21 7.62 31.79
C ASN A 511 -1.74 7.80 31.73
N VAL A 512 -2.42 7.12 30.81
CA VAL A 512 -3.88 7.18 30.67
C VAL A 512 -4.55 6.63 31.93
N PHE A 513 -5.62 7.29 32.40
CA PHE A 513 -6.32 6.87 33.61
C PHE A 513 -6.79 5.41 33.51
N ARG A 514 -6.42 4.60 34.51
CA ARG A 514 -6.70 3.15 34.57
C ARG A 514 -6.16 2.37 33.36
N SER A 515 -5.07 2.83 32.74
CA SER A 515 -4.41 2.07 31.68
C SER A 515 -3.93 0.70 32.17
N GLU A 516 -3.90 -0.27 31.27
CA GLU A 516 -3.55 -1.66 31.54
C GLU A 516 -2.43 -2.10 30.60
N GLY A 517 -1.53 -2.94 31.10
CA GLY A 517 -0.44 -3.48 30.30
C GLY A 517 -0.94 -4.59 29.38
N ILE A 518 -0.90 -5.82 29.88
CA ILE A 518 -1.35 -7.01 29.15
C ILE A 518 -2.56 -7.61 29.88
N GLY A 519 -3.59 -7.96 29.14
CA GLY A 519 -4.79 -8.52 29.73
C GLY A 519 -5.65 -9.22 28.70
N ASN A 520 -6.94 -9.34 29.00
CA ASN A 520 -7.90 -9.97 28.12
C ASN A 520 -9.16 -9.11 28.00
N LYS A 521 -9.79 -9.10 26.81
CA LYS A 521 -11.00 -8.29 26.56
C LYS A 521 -12.27 -9.05 26.95
N THR A 522 -12.49 -10.17 26.27
CA THR A 522 -13.65 -11.05 26.40
C THR A 522 -13.25 -12.40 25.83
N THR A 523 -12.79 -13.32 26.67
CA THR A 523 -12.10 -14.53 26.19
C THR A 523 -12.70 -15.77 26.82
N ASN A 524 -12.97 -16.79 26.02
CA ASN A 524 -13.36 -18.10 26.55
C ASN A 524 -12.12 -18.86 27.02
N TYR A 525 -11.02 -18.78 26.25
CA TYR A 525 -9.81 -19.52 26.54
C TYR A 525 -8.51 -18.85 26.07
N ALA A 526 -7.42 -19.25 26.71
CA ALA A 526 -6.03 -19.00 26.34
C ALA A 526 -5.19 -20.21 26.77
N ASP A 527 -4.44 -20.80 25.85
CA ASP A 527 -3.67 -22.02 26.12
C ASP A 527 -2.24 -21.93 25.59
N ASN A 528 -1.26 -22.45 26.34
CA ASN A 528 0.14 -22.43 25.95
C ASN A 528 0.61 -21.03 25.47
N ILE A 529 0.24 -19.99 26.23
CA ILE A 529 0.70 -18.62 25.98
C ILE A 529 1.86 -18.30 26.91
N ASP A 530 3.02 -17.93 26.36
CA ASP A 530 4.21 -17.54 27.12
C ASP A 530 4.43 -16.02 27.03
N ILE A 531 4.35 -15.34 28.17
CA ILE A 531 4.41 -13.88 28.31
C ILE A 531 5.66 -13.52 29.12
N TYR A 532 6.71 -13.00 28.47
CA TYR A 532 7.99 -12.82 29.15
C TYR A 532 8.88 -11.67 28.69
N SER A 533 9.77 -11.20 29.57
CA SER A 533 10.72 -10.12 29.27
C SER A 533 10.06 -8.82 28.79
N ASN A 534 8.79 -8.57 29.12
CA ASN A 534 8.12 -7.32 28.78
C ASN A 534 8.43 -6.25 29.85
N THR A 535 8.50 -4.99 29.43
CA THR A 535 8.56 -3.82 30.31
C THR A 535 7.21 -3.12 30.28
N ILE A 536 6.54 -3.04 31.42
CA ILE A 536 5.19 -2.48 31.54
C ILE A 536 5.18 -1.39 32.61
N GLU A 537 4.94 -0.14 32.21
CA GLU A 537 4.73 1.00 33.09
C GLU A 537 3.37 1.63 32.78
N VAL A 538 2.38 1.35 33.62
CA VAL A 538 1.00 1.81 33.39
C VAL A 538 0.42 2.44 34.63
N LYS A 539 -0.59 3.27 34.45
CA LYS A 539 -1.28 3.93 35.57
C LYS A 539 -2.15 2.97 36.35
N GLY A 540 -2.83 2.05 35.66
CA GLY A 540 -3.64 0.99 36.27
C GLY A 540 -2.85 -0.30 36.49
N SER A 541 -3.44 -1.43 36.15
CA SER A 541 -2.87 -2.76 36.44
C SER A 541 -1.90 -3.21 35.33
N PRO A 542 -0.65 -3.61 35.66
CA PRO A 542 0.28 -4.15 34.67
C PRO A 542 -0.27 -5.39 33.96
N PHE A 543 -0.86 -6.32 34.72
CA PHE A 543 -1.67 -7.41 34.18
C PHE A 543 -3.13 -7.33 34.63
N ARG A 544 -4.07 -7.54 33.71
CA ARG A 544 -5.49 -7.71 34.05
C ARG A 544 -6.12 -8.87 33.29
N PHE A 545 -6.33 -9.97 34.00
CA PHE A 545 -7.06 -11.13 33.51
C PHE A 545 -8.40 -11.28 34.22
N THR A 546 -9.47 -11.48 33.46
CA THR A 546 -10.83 -11.68 33.96
C THR A 546 -11.59 -12.73 33.14
N GLY A 547 -12.11 -13.76 33.80
CA GLY A 547 -13.07 -14.70 33.21
C GLY A 547 -12.47 -15.61 32.13
N MET A 548 -11.38 -16.31 32.43
CA MET A 548 -10.59 -17.05 31.44
C MET A 548 -10.39 -18.52 31.84
N ASN A 549 -10.45 -19.43 30.86
CA ASN A 549 -10.27 -20.88 31.05
C ASN A 549 -11.26 -21.49 32.06
N LEU A 550 -12.50 -21.00 32.14
CA LEU A 550 -13.50 -21.43 33.14
C LEU A 550 -14.35 -22.64 32.73
N GLU A 551 -14.39 -22.97 31.44
CA GLU A 551 -15.15 -24.12 30.93
C GLU A 551 -14.41 -25.44 31.17
N GLU A 552 -15.13 -26.54 31.42
CA GLU A 552 -14.52 -27.84 31.75
C GLU A 552 -13.60 -28.38 30.63
N GLU A 553 -13.91 -28.07 29.37
CA GLU A 553 -13.09 -28.38 28.20
C GLU A 553 -11.73 -27.66 28.19
N ASN A 554 -11.61 -26.55 28.91
CA ASN A 554 -10.43 -25.67 28.94
C ASN A 554 -9.63 -25.82 30.25
N LYS A 555 -9.92 -26.83 31.08
CA LYS A 555 -9.36 -26.92 32.44
C LYS A 555 -7.85 -27.15 32.52
N GLU A 556 -7.28 -27.74 31.48
CA GLU A 556 -5.85 -28.01 31.35
C GLU A 556 -5.10 -26.86 30.67
N TYR A 557 -5.83 -25.84 30.20
CA TYR A 557 -5.22 -24.72 29.52
C TYR A 557 -4.44 -23.83 30.46
N SER A 558 -3.33 -23.31 29.96
CA SER A 558 -2.39 -22.57 30.80
C SER A 558 -1.82 -21.32 30.14
N ILE A 559 -1.47 -20.35 30.98
CA ILE A 559 -0.68 -19.18 30.60
C ILE A 559 0.56 -19.12 31.51
N THR A 560 1.73 -18.91 30.93
CA THR A 560 2.97 -18.65 31.67
C THR A 560 3.34 -17.18 31.57
N ILE A 561 3.49 -16.50 32.71
CA ILE A 561 3.86 -15.09 32.81
C ILE A 561 5.14 -15.01 33.61
N ARG A 562 6.27 -14.68 32.96
CA ARG A 562 7.58 -14.75 33.62
C ARG A 562 8.57 -13.67 33.23
N ASP A 563 9.50 -13.38 34.13
CA ASP A 563 10.65 -12.53 33.84
C ASP A 563 10.26 -11.13 33.28
N ASN A 564 9.12 -10.57 33.70
CA ASN A 564 8.67 -9.24 33.29
C ASN A 564 9.02 -8.16 34.33
N GLU A 565 9.25 -6.94 33.84
CA GLU A 565 9.42 -5.73 34.64
C GLU A 565 8.12 -4.93 34.64
N LEU A 566 7.51 -4.74 35.82
CA LEU A 566 6.16 -4.22 35.96
C LEU A 566 6.15 -3.00 36.89
N THR A 567 5.50 -1.91 36.48
CA THR A 567 5.31 -0.71 37.29
C THR A 567 3.86 -0.26 37.21
N SER A 568 3.22 -0.05 38.36
CA SER A 568 1.94 0.65 38.44
C SER A 568 2.10 2.04 39.06
N ILE A 569 1.78 3.09 38.31
CA ILE A 569 1.95 4.47 38.77
C ILE A 569 1.00 4.80 39.94
N ASP A 570 -0.24 4.30 39.88
CA ASP A 570 -1.25 4.51 40.93
C ASP A 570 -1.30 3.35 41.96
N ASN A 571 -0.24 2.54 42.06
CA ASN A 571 -0.13 1.43 42.98
C ASN A 571 -1.25 0.36 42.87
N ASN A 572 -1.64 0.02 41.64
CA ASN A 572 -2.61 -1.05 41.37
C ASN A 572 -1.89 -2.39 41.18
N ASN A 573 -2.47 -3.45 41.74
CA ASN A 573 -1.95 -4.80 41.54
C ASN A 573 -2.25 -5.33 40.14
N SER A 574 -1.37 -6.22 39.67
CA SER A 574 -1.73 -7.23 38.67
C SER A 574 -2.90 -8.08 39.18
N SER A 575 -3.94 -8.22 38.38
CA SER A 575 -5.23 -8.78 38.81
C SER A 575 -5.60 -10.02 38.00
N PHE A 576 -5.85 -11.12 38.72
CA PHE A 576 -6.25 -12.42 38.19
C PHE A 576 -7.61 -12.78 38.80
N ASN A 577 -8.67 -12.49 38.06
CA ASN A 577 -10.05 -12.61 38.54
C ASN A 577 -10.82 -13.67 37.73
N LYS A 578 -11.34 -14.72 38.36
CA LYS A 578 -12.05 -15.81 37.66
C LYS A 578 -11.20 -16.38 36.53
N ILE A 579 -10.02 -16.88 36.86
CA ILE A 579 -9.08 -17.48 35.90
C ILE A 579 -8.57 -18.81 36.43
N ARG A 580 -8.40 -19.78 35.54
CA ARG A 580 -7.82 -21.09 35.84
C ARG A 580 -6.57 -21.35 35.01
N GLY A 581 -5.54 -21.95 35.61
CA GLY A 581 -4.35 -22.38 34.90
C GLY A 581 -3.44 -21.21 34.52
N PHE A 582 -2.67 -20.69 35.48
CA PHE A 582 -1.62 -19.72 35.16
C PHE A 582 -0.40 -19.83 36.06
N ASP A 583 0.74 -19.48 35.52
CA ASP A 583 1.99 -19.33 36.24
C ASP A 583 2.43 -17.86 36.22
N PHE A 584 2.78 -17.32 37.38
CA PHE A 584 3.34 -15.98 37.55
C PHE A 584 4.70 -16.11 38.22
N LYS A 585 5.79 -16.05 37.43
CA LYS A 585 7.13 -16.50 37.85
C LYS A 585 8.21 -15.44 37.65
N ASN A 586 9.06 -15.20 38.65
CA ASN A 586 10.25 -14.35 38.50
C ASN A 586 9.99 -12.93 37.96
N ASN A 587 8.78 -12.38 38.15
CA ASN A 587 8.48 -11.02 37.76
C ASN A 587 8.95 -10.05 38.83
N VAL A 588 9.37 -8.86 38.41
CA VAL A 588 9.71 -7.76 39.31
C VAL A 588 8.63 -6.69 39.16
N SER A 589 7.97 -6.36 40.28
CA SER A 589 6.87 -5.41 40.33
C SER A 589 7.22 -4.23 41.23
N HIS A 590 7.18 -3.02 40.68
CA HIS A 590 7.36 -1.76 41.38
C HIS A 590 6.02 -1.08 41.60
N ASN A 591 5.74 -0.71 42.85
CA ASN A 591 4.44 -0.16 43.25
C ASN A 591 3.30 -1.03 42.74
N SER A 592 3.46 -2.35 42.78
CA SER A 592 2.45 -3.28 42.31
C SER A 592 2.62 -4.62 43.01
N GLY A 593 1.50 -5.21 43.36
CA GLY A 593 1.42 -6.57 43.86
C GLY A 593 0.69 -7.51 42.89
N ILE A 594 0.17 -8.59 43.46
CA ILE A 594 -0.72 -9.52 42.79
C ILE A 594 -2.03 -9.63 43.57
N ARG A 595 -3.16 -9.69 42.86
CA ARG A 595 -4.47 -9.98 43.44
C ARG A 595 -5.10 -11.16 42.72
N THR A 596 -5.44 -12.20 43.47
CA THR A 596 -6.20 -13.36 42.99
C THR A 596 -7.62 -13.34 43.54
N ILE A 597 -8.61 -13.61 42.69
CA ILE A 597 -10.03 -13.68 43.05
C ILE A 597 -10.64 -14.79 42.21
N TYR A 598 -11.32 -15.77 42.80
CA TYR A 598 -11.85 -16.93 42.08
C TYR A 598 -10.80 -17.57 41.13
N ALA A 599 -9.54 -17.56 41.54
CA ALA A 599 -8.43 -18.06 40.76
C ALA A 599 -8.16 -19.51 41.15
N SER A 600 -7.85 -20.38 40.18
CA SER A 600 -7.52 -21.77 40.48
C SER A 600 -6.39 -22.36 39.66
N ASN A 601 -5.73 -23.38 40.22
CA ASN A 601 -4.64 -24.13 39.58
C ASN A 601 -3.53 -23.19 39.08
N ALA A 602 -2.85 -22.49 40.00
CA ALA A 602 -1.87 -21.49 39.62
C ALA A 602 -0.66 -21.41 40.56
N ASN A 603 0.49 -21.07 39.98
CA ASN A 603 1.76 -20.97 40.70
C ASN A 603 2.32 -19.55 40.64
N ILE A 604 2.53 -18.94 41.80
CA ILE A 604 3.11 -17.62 41.99
C ILE A 604 4.48 -17.82 42.64
N ILE A 605 5.54 -17.85 41.84
CA ILE A 605 6.87 -18.32 42.28
C ILE A 605 7.97 -17.30 42.01
N GLY A 606 8.82 -17.03 43.00
CA GLY A 606 10.07 -16.29 42.79
C GLY A 606 9.90 -14.82 42.41
N ASN A 607 8.72 -14.23 42.61
CA ASN A 607 8.45 -12.84 42.21
C ASN A 607 8.97 -11.86 43.27
N THR A 608 9.36 -10.67 42.83
CA THR A 608 9.68 -9.54 43.72
C THR A 608 8.59 -8.48 43.62
N PHE A 609 7.95 -8.14 44.74
CA PHE A 609 6.92 -7.11 44.85
C PHE A 609 7.43 -5.96 45.72
N GLN A 610 7.90 -4.89 45.10
CA GLN A 610 8.38 -3.69 45.78
C GLN A 610 7.23 -2.71 45.99
N ASN A 611 6.99 -2.28 47.23
CA ASN A 611 5.83 -1.48 47.63
C ASN A 611 4.50 -2.10 47.16
N GLY A 612 4.45 -3.44 47.12
CA GLY A 612 3.33 -4.23 46.63
C GLY A 612 2.62 -5.04 47.71
N ILE A 613 1.70 -5.90 47.29
CA ILE A 613 0.97 -6.82 48.17
C ILE A 613 0.59 -8.11 47.46
N ILE A 614 0.71 -9.25 48.16
CA ILE A 614 0.09 -10.51 47.73
C ILE A 614 -1.31 -10.56 48.35
N ARG A 615 -2.35 -10.36 47.54
CA ARG A 615 -3.75 -10.39 48.01
C ARG A 615 -4.48 -11.61 47.47
N ILE A 616 -5.03 -12.40 48.39
CA ILE A 616 -5.82 -13.59 48.11
C ILE A 616 -7.25 -13.31 48.57
N SER A 617 -8.16 -13.18 47.60
CA SER A 617 -9.58 -12.91 47.84
C SER A 617 -10.42 -14.19 47.68
N GLU A 618 -11.74 -14.03 47.81
CA GLU A 618 -12.74 -15.11 47.75
C GLU A 618 -12.59 -16.06 46.56
N GLY A 619 -12.98 -17.32 46.79
CA GLY A 619 -13.14 -18.39 45.82
C GLY A 619 -11.85 -18.95 45.21
N CYS A 620 -10.68 -18.66 45.78
CA CYS A 620 -9.42 -19.18 45.28
C CYS A 620 -9.20 -20.65 45.67
N SER A 621 -8.68 -21.47 44.76
CA SER A 621 -8.30 -22.86 45.06
C SER A 621 -6.98 -23.29 44.41
N ASP A 622 -6.24 -24.20 45.04
CA ASP A 622 -5.06 -24.83 44.44
C ASP A 622 -4.02 -23.80 43.94
N LEU A 623 -3.68 -22.86 44.84
CA LEU A 623 -2.72 -21.79 44.57
C LEU A 623 -1.45 -22.00 45.39
N SER A 624 -0.29 -21.87 44.73
CA SER A 624 1.01 -21.94 45.38
C SER A 624 1.72 -20.59 45.34
N PHE A 625 2.10 -20.06 46.50
CA PHE A 625 2.92 -18.86 46.66
C PHE A 625 4.27 -19.27 47.26
N ILE A 626 5.30 -19.36 46.42
CA ILE A 626 6.60 -19.95 46.79
C ILE A 626 7.75 -18.98 46.48
N ASP A 627 8.69 -18.82 47.41
CA ASP A 627 9.94 -18.04 47.21
C ASP A 627 9.72 -16.59 46.74
N ASN A 628 8.57 -15.97 47.03
CA ASN A 628 8.33 -14.57 46.66
C ASN A 628 8.93 -13.61 47.69
N ILE A 629 9.37 -12.45 47.22
CA ILE A 629 9.94 -11.38 48.05
C ILE A 629 8.99 -10.19 48.00
N VAL A 630 8.57 -9.68 49.15
CA VAL A 630 7.83 -8.42 49.27
C VAL A 630 8.65 -7.45 50.10
N THR A 631 9.02 -6.30 49.53
CA THR A 631 9.78 -5.23 50.21
C THR A 631 8.95 -3.95 50.30
N ASP A 632 9.02 -3.24 51.43
CA ASP A 632 8.36 -1.93 51.63
C ASP A 632 6.83 -1.96 51.40
N GLY A 633 6.24 -3.16 51.48
CA GLY A 633 4.83 -3.43 51.16
C GLY A 633 4.12 -4.22 52.26
N ARG A 634 2.94 -4.74 51.95
CA ARG A 634 2.22 -5.66 52.85
C ARG A 634 2.37 -7.07 52.30
N CYS A 635 2.93 -7.99 53.07
CA CYS A 635 3.28 -9.30 52.52
C CYS A 635 2.06 -10.08 52.00
N PHE A 636 1.17 -10.51 52.90
CA PHE A 636 -0.09 -11.17 52.55
C PHE A 636 -1.29 -10.39 53.09
N GLN A 637 -2.33 -10.26 52.26
CA GLN A 637 -3.69 -9.96 52.71
C GLN A 637 -4.60 -11.08 52.23
N ASP A 638 -5.01 -11.90 53.18
CA ASP A 638 -5.99 -12.96 52.99
C ASP A 638 -7.34 -12.40 53.42
N ASP A 639 -8.12 -11.92 52.45
CA ASP A 639 -9.50 -11.49 52.69
C ASP A 639 -10.50 -12.60 52.37
N ASN A 640 -10.03 -13.85 52.32
CA ASN A 640 -10.83 -15.01 52.01
C ASN A 640 -11.32 -15.78 53.26
N THR A 641 -12.55 -16.30 53.20
CA THR A 641 -13.12 -17.26 54.15
C THR A 641 -13.33 -18.67 53.57
N ASP A 642 -13.15 -18.86 52.25
CA ASP A 642 -13.49 -20.09 51.53
C ASP A 642 -12.35 -20.70 50.69
N ALA A 643 -11.10 -20.21 50.86
CA ALA A 643 -9.95 -20.67 50.07
C ALA A 643 -9.63 -22.14 50.34
N VAL A 644 -9.28 -22.89 49.30
CA VAL A 644 -8.93 -24.32 49.41
C VAL A 644 -7.53 -24.58 48.86
N ASN A 645 -6.72 -25.39 49.53
CA ASN A 645 -5.38 -25.79 49.08
C ASN A 645 -4.45 -24.60 48.71
N ILE A 646 -4.32 -23.64 49.62
CA ILE A 646 -3.41 -22.50 49.45
C ILE A 646 -2.07 -22.82 50.13
N VAL A 647 -1.00 -22.91 49.33
CA VAL A 647 0.36 -23.15 49.80
C VAL A 647 1.12 -21.82 49.88
N LYS A 648 1.77 -21.57 51.03
CA LYS A 648 2.60 -20.37 51.28
C LYS A 648 3.93 -20.82 51.85
N GLU A 649 4.97 -20.92 51.02
CA GLU A 649 6.28 -21.47 51.40
C GLU A 649 7.43 -20.52 51.06
N ASN A 650 8.39 -20.37 51.98
CA ASN A 650 9.64 -19.62 51.78
C ASN A 650 9.50 -18.17 51.27
N ASN A 651 8.36 -17.52 51.48
CA ASN A 651 8.18 -16.12 51.10
C ASN A 651 8.90 -15.19 52.10
N THR A 652 9.62 -14.20 51.59
CA THR A 652 10.33 -13.18 52.38
C THR A 652 9.51 -11.90 52.42
N CYS A 653 9.37 -11.32 53.61
CA CYS A 653 8.57 -10.13 53.87
C CYS A 653 9.46 -9.13 54.63
N ASP A 654 9.98 -8.12 53.94
CA ASP A 654 10.94 -7.13 54.48
C ASP A 654 10.33 -5.72 54.62
#